data_AF-A0A535EX43-F1
#
_entry.id   AF-A0A535EX43-F1
#
_cell.length_a   1.000
_cell.length_b   1.000
_cell.length_c   1.000
_cell.angle_alpha   90.00
_cell.angle_beta   90.00
_cell.angle_gamma   90.00
#
_symmetry.space_group_name_H-M   'P 1'
#
loop_
_entity.id
_entity.type
_entity.pdbx_description
1 polymer ?
#
loop_
_entity_poly.entity_id
_entity_poly.type
_entity_poly.pdbx_seq_one_letter_code
_entity_poly.pdbx_strand_id
1 'polypeptide(L)'
;MQVEAGVRQVMQEQMGLEMMETQAGMTAFYQAMALRQAQVAVLHGDLPKIRKRILGVPAQDASLRAQAPAALPSLPEEPRALSLTDQEELREKIFHHMKVLFAEVTKFAISEIDVDEPLESYGVSSIIMTHLTQKLLAPFPDFSLTLFYEYSTLSALTEYLLASYPQECLQWVGASEISSEEKRSNVVQISVSTPPPGHPQGMPRHGYEHTSQADSYPCRGIPCGCPGGVGGDPQSIAIIGISGRYPQAKNLAEYWEMLKAGKSCITEIPSARWDWREYYHYKREEAVAQGKCYSKWGAFLADFDQFDPLFFQMTPQDAEEIDPQERLFLQECWKALEDAGYTPSSLSPALRQRTGVFGGITKQGFHFYNVERPDRFPSTSFALLVNRVSYYLNLQGPSTVVDTMSSSALVAIHEACEYIRQGRGDMALAGGVNLYLHPATYIGLSRNQMISDSEHCMAFSKGSNGFVPGEGVGVIVLKAYEQALRDGDGIYAVIRGSAVNHNGRTYSTATPDPTQQAAVIQQALTQSGLDPRTISYIEAAANGSERIDALELAALRRVFGAYEHGREEYKIGSVKPTVGHAEAASGMAQLSKVILSLMHQTLVPTVVRGASSPTEDFNPAIPFAQWPFQLQRELAPWKQLAVDGHAVPRRAGITSIGASGVNAHLIVASTAQRPGHPQGMPLQWNEGVSQARPSSVGASLVGALAAEPSLFVLSAKNSERLEEYVKQWISYIPKREQIDLENVAYTLQVGREEMPCRLAIVTGRQDRLLQQLEQWLVEHKNTHDCYFSEATTSLDGSGEQVTQASDLHEKALSWVTGNSVSWYDLHKGQQRVRITGLPTYPFKPRTCWIGHHQGEHSQTGHTQQE
;
A
#
# COMPACT_ATOMS: atom_id res chain seq x y z
N MET A 1 -7.11 -23.96 42.04
CA MET A 1 -6.68 -23.59 43.42
C MET A 1 -7.23 -24.66 44.36
N GLN A 2 -6.41 -25.35 45.15
CA GLN A 2 -6.89 -26.38 46.09
C GLN A 2 -6.93 -25.79 47.50
N VAL A 3 -8.11 -25.82 48.13
CA VAL A 3 -8.33 -25.35 49.50
C VAL A 3 -8.25 -26.56 50.43
N GLU A 4 -7.53 -26.44 51.55
CA GLU A 4 -7.40 -27.51 52.54
C GLU A 4 -8.77 -27.95 53.10
N ALA A 5 -8.91 -29.27 53.34
CA ALA A 5 -10.18 -29.89 53.72
C ALA A 5 -10.82 -29.28 54.99
N GLY A 6 -10.00 -28.87 55.96
CA GLY A 6 -10.47 -28.22 57.18
C GLY A 6 -11.10 -26.83 56.94
N VAL A 7 -10.56 -26.05 56.01
CA VAL A 7 -11.09 -24.73 55.65
C VAL A 7 -12.39 -24.87 54.85
N ARG A 8 -12.47 -25.89 53.98
CA ARG A 8 -13.68 -26.22 53.21
C ARG A 8 -14.87 -26.53 54.12
N GLN A 9 -14.65 -27.33 55.17
CA GLN A 9 -15.73 -27.70 56.09
C GLN A 9 -16.25 -26.49 56.88
N VAL A 10 -15.37 -25.61 57.34
CA VAL A 10 -15.75 -24.38 58.06
C VAL A 10 -16.53 -23.41 57.15
N MET A 11 -16.14 -23.23 55.88
CA MET A 11 -16.84 -22.35 54.94
C MET A 11 -18.26 -22.85 54.61
N GLN A 12 -18.43 -24.16 54.46
CA GLN A 12 -19.72 -24.77 54.19
C GLN A 12 -20.65 -24.72 55.42
N GLU A 13 -20.13 -24.98 56.61
CA GLU A 13 -20.91 -24.97 57.86
C GLU A 13 -21.29 -23.55 58.32
N GLN A 14 -20.39 -22.57 58.21
CA GLN A 14 -20.62 -21.21 58.73
C GLN A 14 -21.26 -20.25 57.73
N MET A 15 -20.89 -20.34 56.44
CA MET A 15 -21.28 -19.36 55.41
C MET A 15 -22.18 -19.96 54.33
N GLY A 16 -22.31 -21.28 54.27
CA GLY A 16 -23.08 -22.00 53.25
C GLY A 16 -22.42 -22.01 51.87
N LEU A 17 -21.12 -21.67 51.79
CA LEU A 17 -20.38 -21.60 50.53
C LEU A 17 -19.75 -22.94 50.17
N GLU A 18 -19.86 -23.31 48.90
CA GLU A 18 -19.33 -24.54 48.32
C GLU A 18 -18.39 -24.24 47.15
N MET A 19 -17.56 -25.22 46.79
CA MET A 19 -16.67 -25.08 45.63
C MET A 19 -17.51 -25.07 44.36
N MET A 20 -17.35 -24.01 43.58
CA MET A 20 -18.07 -23.81 42.33
C MET A 20 -17.55 -24.76 41.25
N GLU A 21 -18.44 -25.56 40.68
CA GLU A 21 -18.13 -26.39 39.52
C GLU A 21 -17.90 -25.52 38.27
N THR A 22 -17.04 -25.99 37.36
CA THR A 22 -16.62 -25.23 36.17
C THR A 22 -17.82 -24.76 35.34
N GLN A 23 -18.84 -25.61 35.16
CA GLN A 23 -20.03 -25.27 34.39
C GLN A 23 -20.85 -24.15 35.04
N ALA A 24 -20.98 -24.18 36.37
CA ALA A 24 -21.67 -23.13 37.13
C ALA A 24 -20.90 -21.81 37.09
N GLY A 25 -19.56 -21.86 37.12
CA GLY A 25 -18.69 -20.69 36.98
C GLY A 25 -18.75 -20.05 35.60
N MET A 26 -18.74 -20.87 34.54
CA MET A 26 -18.91 -20.37 33.17
C MET A 26 -20.29 -19.73 32.98
N THR A 27 -21.34 -20.36 33.49
CA THR A 27 -22.71 -19.81 33.43
C THR A 27 -22.80 -18.47 34.17
N ALA A 28 -22.23 -18.39 35.38
CA ALA A 28 -22.22 -17.17 36.16
C ALA A 28 -21.40 -16.05 35.51
N PHE A 29 -20.31 -16.38 34.80
CA PHE A 29 -19.52 -15.40 34.04
C PHE A 29 -20.31 -14.80 32.87
N TYR A 30 -20.99 -15.62 32.07
CA TYR A 30 -21.84 -15.13 30.98
C TYR A 30 -23.01 -14.30 31.50
N GLN A 31 -23.62 -14.71 32.62
CA GLN A 31 -24.68 -13.94 33.27
C GLN A 31 -24.16 -12.62 33.84
N ALA A 32 -22.96 -12.59 34.42
CA ALA A 32 -22.34 -11.36 34.91
C ALA A 32 -22.02 -10.38 33.78
N MET A 33 -21.56 -10.88 32.62
CA MET A 33 -21.32 -10.05 31.42
C MET A 33 -22.61 -9.48 30.81
N ALA A 34 -23.72 -10.20 30.94
CA ALA A 34 -25.04 -9.72 30.52
C ALA A 34 -25.63 -8.67 31.49
N LEU A 35 -25.17 -8.64 32.75
CA LEU A 35 -25.56 -7.64 33.72
C LEU A 35 -24.76 -6.35 33.49
N ARG A 36 -25.44 -5.21 33.31
CA ARG A 36 -24.78 -3.89 33.19
C ARG A 36 -24.32 -3.31 34.54
N GLN A 37 -23.79 -4.15 35.44
CA GLN A 37 -23.29 -3.72 36.74
C GLN A 37 -21.76 -3.66 36.75
N ALA A 38 -21.19 -2.60 37.33
CA ALA A 38 -19.75 -2.37 37.33
C ALA A 38 -18.96 -3.34 38.24
N GLN A 39 -19.64 -3.99 39.21
CA GLN A 39 -19.05 -4.97 40.13
C GLN A 39 -20.06 -6.07 40.40
N VAL A 40 -19.65 -7.33 40.24
CA VAL A 40 -20.49 -8.51 40.49
C VAL A 40 -19.72 -9.49 41.36
N ALA A 41 -20.35 -9.97 42.44
CA ALA A 41 -19.82 -11.04 43.27
C ALA A 41 -20.64 -12.32 43.04
N VAL A 42 -19.96 -13.42 42.71
CA VAL A 42 -20.60 -14.72 42.47
C VAL A 42 -20.35 -15.63 43.66
N LEU A 43 -21.42 -16.13 44.27
CA LEU A 43 -21.38 -17.06 45.40
C LEU A 43 -22.05 -18.37 45.00
N HIS A 44 -21.42 -19.50 45.31
CA HIS A 44 -21.94 -20.84 45.02
C HIS A 44 -22.12 -21.61 46.33
N GLY A 45 -23.23 -22.34 46.48
CA GLY A 45 -23.55 -23.14 47.66
C GLY A 45 -25.03 -23.06 48.07
N ASP A 46 -25.31 -23.28 49.36
CA ASP A 46 -26.65 -23.36 49.96
C ASP A 46 -27.35 -21.99 49.95
N LEU A 47 -28.18 -21.78 48.94
CA LEU A 47 -28.86 -20.50 48.67
C LEU A 47 -29.65 -19.95 49.87
N PRO A 48 -30.47 -20.75 50.59
CA PRO A 48 -31.13 -20.31 51.82
C PRO A 48 -30.18 -19.81 52.91
N LYS A 49 -29.06 -20.51 53.15
CA LYS A 49 -28.07 -20.09 54.16
C LYS A 49 -27.29 -18.86 53.72
N ILE A 50 -26.86 -18.79 52.46
CA ILE A 50 -26.16 -17.64 51.87
C ILE A 50 -27.05 -16.39 51.96
N ARG A 51 -28.33 -16.49 51.58
CA ARG A 51 -29.29 -15.37 51.68
C ARG A 51 -29.51 -14.89 53.11
N LYS A 52 -29.55 -15.81 54.08
CA LYS A 52 -29.75 -15.49 55.50
C LYS A 52 -28.50 -14.88 56.16
N ARG A 53 -27.31 -15.39 55.83
CA ARG A 53 -26.04 -15.05 56.52
C ARG A 53 -25.22 -13.97 55.84
N ILE A 54 -25.23 -13.92 54.50
CA ILE A 54 -24.45 -12.98 53.70
C ILE A 54 -25.31 -11.81 53.22
N LEU A 55 -26.60 -12.04 52.91
CA LEU A 55 -27.50 -11.00 52.35
C LEU A 55 -28.57 -10.49 53.32
N GLY A 56 -28.80 -11.15 54.46
CA GLY A 56 -29.66 -10.67 55.56
C GLY A 56 -31.18 -10.61 55.32
N VAL A 57 -31.75 -11.37 54.37
CA VAL A 57 -33.19 -11.28 54.00
C VAL A 57 -34.01 -12.52 54.43
N PRO A 58 -35.22 -12.39 55.04
CA PRO A 58 -36.10 -13.52 55.38
C PRO A 58 -37.06 -13.92 54.23
N ALA A 59 -37.41 -15.21 54.14
CA ALA A 59 -38.22 -15.81 53.07
C ALA A 59 -39.72 -15.89 53.40
N GLN A 60 -40.62 -15.65 52.43
CA GLN A 60 -42.06 -15.97 52.51
C GLN A 60 -42.72 -16.24 51.13
N ASP A 61 -43.84 -16.95 51.21
CA ASP A 61 -44.45 -17.93 50.28
C ASP A 61 -45.43 -17.43 49.18
N ALA A 62 -45.79 -18.37 48.29
CA ALA A 62 -46.76 -18.28 47.20
C ALA A 62 -48.21 -18.67 47.57
N SER A 63 -49.22 -18.05 46.93
CA SER A 63 -50.48 -18.66 46.40
C SER A 63 -51.57 -17.62 46.08
N LEU A 64 -52.31 -17.78 44.95
CA LEU A 64 -53.80 -17.73 44.83
C LEU A 64 -54.31 -17.80 43.37
N ARG A 65 -55.54 -18.34 43.23
CA ARG A 65 -56.25 -18.92 42.05
C ARG A 65 -57.05 -17.93 41.18
N ALA A 66 -57.37 -18.38 39.95
CA ALA A 66 -58.08 -17.72 38.84
C ALA A 66 -59.64 -17.73 38.88
N GLN A 67 -60.27 -16.82 38.11
CA GLN A 67 -61.64 -16.90 37.54
C GLN A 67 -61.70 -16.25 36.13
N ALA A 68 -62.51 -16.81 35.22
CA ALA A 68 -62.67 -16.48 33.77
C ALA A 68 -63.79 -15.44 33.48
N PRO A 69 -63.95 -14.83 32.26
CA PRO A 69 -64.75 -15.46 31.17
C PRO A 69 -64.54 -14.99 29.67
N ALA A 70 -65.06 -15.81 28.74
CA ALA A 70 -65.76 -15.61 27.44
C ALA A 70 -65.29 -14.65 26.29
N ALA A 71 -65.62 -15.05 25.04
CA ALA A 71 -64.99 -14.74 23.74
C ALA A 71 -65.76 -13.81 22.77
N LEU A 72 -65.09 -13.30 21.69
CA LEU A 72 -65.54 -13.07 20.27
C LEU A 72 -64.44 -12.36 19.39
N PRO A 73 -64.52 -12.24 18.02
CA PRO A 73 -63.58 -12.84 17.04
C PRO A 73 -62.80 -11.89 16.07
N SER A 74 -62.09 -12.49 15.07
CA SER A 74 -61.54 -11.97 13.76
C SER A 74 -60.03 -11.60 13.70
N LEU A 75 -59.19 -11.73 12.64
CA LEU A 75 -59.23 -11.98 11.17
C LEU A 75 -57.76 -12.30 10.65
N PRO A 76 -57.40 -12.41 9.33
CA PRO A 76 -56.55 -13.47 8.73
C PRO A 76 -55.02 -13.22 8.63
N GLU A 77 -54.28 -14.31 8.35
CA GLU A 77 -52.82 -14.52 8.42
C GLU A 77 -51.94 -13.94 7.29
N GLU A 78 -50.70 -13.59 7.64
CA GLU A 78 -49.51 -13.39 6.76
C GLU A 78 -48.42 -14.46 7.08
N PRO A 79 -47.47 -14.74 6.16
CA PRO A 79 -46.54 -15.88 6.28
C PRO A 79 -45.47 -15.68 7.37
N ARG A 80 -45.27 -16.72 8.19
CA ARG A 80 -44.40 -16.74 9.38
C ARG A 80 -42.90 -16.72 9.07
N ALA A 81 -42.16 -15.86 9.78
CA ALA A 81 -40.72 -16.02 10.05
C ALA A 81 -40.47 -17.21 11.01
N LEU A 82 -39.35 -17.93 10.81
CA LEU A 82 -38.88 -19.00 11.71
C LEU A 82 -38.69 -18.47 13.13
N SER A 83 -39.02 -19.25 14.16
CA SER A 83 -38.81 -18.85 15.55
C SER A 83 -37.32 -18.95 15.94
N LEU A 84 -36.87 -18.20 16.96
CA LEU A 84 -35.49 -18.25 17.46
C LEU A 84 -35.06 -19.68 17.86
N THR A 85 -36.00 -20.47 18.36
CA THR A 85 -35.78 -21.87 18.78
C THR A 85 -35.58 -22.80 17.59
N ASP A 86 -36.28 -22.54 16.47
CA ASP A 86 -36.10 -23.31 15.23
C ASP A 86 -34.74 -23.02 14.57
N GLN A 87 -34.21 -21.81 14.75
CA GLN A 87 -32.88 -21.43 14.23
C GLN A 87 -31.74 -22.08 15.03
N GLU A 88 -31.87 -22.19 16.35
CA GLU A 88 -30.89 -22.90 17.19
C GLU A 88 -30.89 -24.41 16.88
N GLU A 89 -32.06 -25.02 16.69
CA GLU A 89 -32.17 -26.43 16.34
C GLU A 89 -31.64 -26.73 14.92
N LEU A 90 -31.90 -25.85 13.96
CA LEU A 90 -31.33 -25.94 12.61
C LEU A 90 -29.81 -25.84 12.64
N ARG A 91 -29.28 -24.88 13.42
CA ARG A 91 -27.85 -24.68 13.62
C ARG A 91 -27.20 -25.96 14.15
N GLU A 92 -27.70 -26.54 15.23
CA GLU A 92 -27.14 -27.79 15.79
C GLU A 92 -27.15 -28.97 14.80
N LYS A 93 -28.23 -29.11 14.00
CA LYS A 93 -28.33 -30.17 12.99
C LYS A 93 -27.28 -30.01 11.89
N ILE A 94 -27.04 -28.78 11.42
CA ILE A 94 -26.01 -28.51 10.41
C ILE A 94 -24.61 -28.72 11.00
N PHE A 95 -24.36 -28.27 12.22
CA PHE A 95 -23.12 -28.56 12.94
C PHE A 95 -22.84 -30.05 13.00
N HIS A 96 -23.84 -30.86 13.34
CA HIS A 96 -23.71 -32.31 13.38
C HIS A 96 -23.42 -32.90 11.99
N HIS A 97 -24.17 -32.51 10.96
CA HIS A 97 -23.93 -32.96 9.58
C HIS A 97 -22.53 -32.59 9.08
N MET A 98 -22.05 -31.38 9.41
CA MET A 98 -20.72 -30.92 9.05
C MET A 98 -19.63 -31.71 9.78
N LYS A 99 -19.80 -32.00 11.08
CA LYS A 99 -18.88 -32.86 11.84
C LYS A 99 -18.83 -34.29 11.28
N VAL A 100 -19.98 -34.86 10.91
CA VAL A 100 -20.05 -36.19 10.29
C VAL A 100 -19.33 -36.20 8.96
N LEU A 101 -19.59 -35.22 8.09
CA LEU A 101 -18.93 -35.08 6.80
C LEU A 101 -17.40 -34.93 6.97
N PHE A 102 -16.99 -34.09 7.92
CA PHE A 102 -15.59 -33.87 8.22
C PHE A 102 -14.91 -35.14 8.75
N ALA A 103 -15.53 -35.86 9.69
CA ALA A 103 -15.05 -37.14 10.20
C ALA A 103 -14.91 -38.20 9.10
N GLU A 104 -15.87 -38.25 8.17
CA GLU A 104 -15.86 -39.23 7.09
C GLU A 104 -14.68 -39.04 6.14
N VAL A 105 -14.34 -37.78 5.83
CA VAL A 105 -13.25 -37.45 4.90
C VAL A 105 -11.89 -37.49 5.58
N THR A 106 -11.77 -37.00 6.82
CA THR A 106 -10.51 -36.93 7.56
C THR A 106 -10.15 -38.20 8.33
N LYS A 107 -11.12 -39.10 8.53
CA LYS A 107 -11.00 -40.34 9.33
C LYS A 107 -10.78 -40.13 10.84
N PHE A 108 -10.92 -38.90 11.35
CA PHE A 108 -11.00 -38.66 12.80
C PHE A 108 -12.31 -39.19 13.39
N ALA A 109 -12.30 -39.57 14.67
CA ALA A 109 -13.54 -39.88 15.36
C ALA A 109 -14.36 -38.59 15.59
N ILE A 110 -15.69 -38.67 15.50
CA ILE A 110 -16.58 -37.50 15.69
C ILE A 110 -16.35 -36.83 17.06
N SER A 111 -15.96 -37.60 18.08
CA SER A 111 -15.64 -37.11 19.42
C SER A 111 -14.29 -36.37 19.52
N GLU A 112 -13.40 -36.54 18.54
CA GLU A 112 -12.07 -35.89 18.49
C GLU A 112 -12.12 -34.59 17.68
N ILE A 113 -13.25 -34.30 17.04
CA ILE A 113 -13.46 -33.09 16.24
C ILE A 113 -14.09 -32.03 17.13
N ASP A 114 -13.32 -30.99 17.40
CA ASP A 114 -13.77 -29.73 17.96
C ASP A 114 -14.17 -28.81 16.80
N VAL A 115 -15.31 -28.12 16.95
CA VAL A 115 -15.88 -27.27 15.88
C VAL A 115 -15.24 -25.90 15.81
N ASP A 116 -14.63 -25.46 16.92
CA ASP A 116 -13.99 -24.15 17.04
C ASP A 116 -12.46 -24.24 16.86
N GLU A 117 -11.93 -25.46 16.79
CA GLU A 117 -10.53 -25.72 16.50
C GLU A 117 -10.23 -25.48 14.99
N PRO A 118 -9.13 -24.78 14.64
CA PRO A 118 -8.78 -24.52 13.25
C PRO A 118 -8.56 -25.80 12.44
N LEU A 119 -9.12 -25.87 11.23
CA LEU A 119 -9.04 -27.02 10.33
C LEU A 119 -7.59 -27.45 10.03
N GLU A 120 -6.65 -26.50 10.06
CA GLU A 120 -5.21 -26.74 9.91
C GLU A 120 -4.62 -27.65 10.99
N SER A 121 -5.13 -27.60 12.23
CA SER A 121 -4.58 -28.38 13.34
C SER A 121 -4.88 -29.88 13.20
N TYR A 122 -5.94 -30.22 12.47
CA TYR A 122 -6.27 -31.58 12.06
C TYR A 122 -5.42 -32.10 10.89
N GLY A 123 -4.45 -31.33 10.40
CA GLY A 123 -3.59 -31.74 9.27
C GLY A 123 -4.35 -31.81 7.94
N VAL A 124 -5.44 -31.06 7.82
CA VAL A 124 -6.24 -30.98 6.60
C VAL A 124 -5.39 -30.42 5.46
N SER A 125 -5.10 -31.25 4.46
CA SER A 125 -4.37 -30.86 3.25
C SER A 125 -5.32 -30.38 2.14
N SER A 126 -4.78 -29.77 1.07
CA SER A 126 -5.59 -29.36 -0.09
C SER A 126 -6.35 -30.52 -0.75
N ILE A 127 -5.86 -31.76 -0.63
CA ILE A 127 -6.56 -32.96 -1.13
C ILE A 127 -7.82 -33.23 -0.31
N ILE A 128 -7.71 -33.14 1.02
CA ILE A 128 -8.83 -33.32 1.95
C ILE A 128 -9.88 -32.21 1.71
N MET A 129 -9.45 -30.95 1.54
CA MET A 129 -10.36 -29.84 1.22
C MET A 129 -11.07 -30.02 -0.12
N THR A 130 -10.38 -30.54 -1.13
CA THR A 130 -10.99 -30.82 -2.44
C THR A 130 -12.08 -31.90 -2.30
N HIS A 131 -11.82 -32.96 -1.55
CA HIS A 131 -12.81 -34.00 -1.26
C HIS A 131 -14.00 -33.48 -0.45
N LEU A 132 -13.76 -32.64 0.57
CA LEU A 132 -14.82 -31.99 1.34
C LEU A 132 -15.68 -31.11 0.43
N THR A 133 -15.05 -30.32 -0.44
CA THR A 133 -15.75 -29.44 -1.38
C THR A 133 -16.59 -30.23 -2.38
N GLN A 134 -16.05 -31.30 -2.97
CA GLN A 134 -16.82 -32.17 -3.88
C GLN A 134 -18.07 -32.74 -3.23
N LYS A 135 -18.01 -33.06 -1.93
CA LYS A 135 -19.18 -33.54 -1.19
C LYS A 135 -20.16 -32.43 -0.82
N LEU A 136 -19.68 -31.19 -0.63
CA LEU A 136 -20.53 -30.02 -0.35
C LEU A 136 -21.18 -29.42 -1.58
N LEU A 137 -20.65 -29.65 -2.79
CA LEU A 137 -21.28 -29.22 -4.04
C LEU A 137 -22.66 -29.87 -4.29
N ALA A 138 -22.92 -31.06 -3.72
CA ALA A 138 -24.20 -31.72 -3.87
C ALA A 138 -25.34 -30.99 -3.11
N PRO A 139 -25.20 -30.66 -1.81
CA PRO A 139 -26.18 -29.83 -1.10
C PRO A 139 -26.07 -28.32 -1.41
N PHE A 140 -24.91 -27.82 -1.84
CA PHE A 140 -24.67 -26.40 -2.09
C PHE A 140 -24.02 -26.21 -3.48
N PRO A 141 -24.82 -26.06 -4.55
CA PRO A 141 -24.30 -26.02 -5.93
C PRO A 141 -23.31 -24.89 -6.22
N ASP A 142 -23.46 -23.74 -5.54
CA ASP A 142 -22.60 -22.56 -5.69
C ASP A 142 -21.45 -22.51 -4.66
N PHE A 143 -21.17 -23.62 -3.97
CA PHE A 143 -20.13 -23.67 -2.94
C PHE A 143 -18.73 -23.53 -3.55
N SER A 144 -18.04 -22.43 -3.20
CA SER A 144 -16.68 -22.16 -3.67
C SER A 144 -15.62 -22.96 -2.90
N LEU A 145 -14.60 -23.45 -3.62
CA LEU A 145 -13.38 -24.06 -3.07
C LEU A 145 -12.61 -23.12 -2.12
N THR A 146 -12.81 -21.80 -2.22
CA THR A 146 -12.16 -20.81 -1.36
C THR A 146 -12.73 -20.77 0.05
N LEU A 147 -13.95 -21.30 0.28
CA LEU A 147 -14.66 -21.15 1.55
C LEU A 147 -13.93 -21.80 2.74
N PHE A 148 -13.23 -22.92 2.53
CA PHE A 148 -12.41 -23.57 3.57
C PHE A 148 -11.14 -22.79 3.95
N TYR A 149 -10.72 -21.85 3.10
CA TYR A 149 -9.64 -20.90 3.39
C TYR A 149 -10.16 -19.59 3.96
N GLU A 150 -11.41 -19.24 3.63
CA GLU A 150 -12.11 -18.07 4.15
C GLU A 150 -12.62 -18.25 5.58
N TYR A 151 -12.97 -19.48 5.94
CA TYR A 151 -13.51 -19.88 7.24
C TYR A 151 -12.68 -21.05 7.80
N SER A 152 -11.80 -20.74 8.76
CA SER A 152 -10.81 -21.68 9.30
C SER A 152 -11.36 -22.68 10.31
N THR A 153 -12.63 -22.59 10.71
CA THR A 153 -13.27 -23.52 11.65
C THR A 153 -14.61 -24.03 11.09
N LEU A 154 -15.03 -25.22 11.52
CA LEU A 154 -16.34 -25.77 11.12
C LEU A 154 -17.49 -24.88 11.62
N SER A 155 -17.29 -24.22 12.76
CA SER A 155 -18.21 -23.24 13.32
C SER A 155 -18.40 -22.03 12.42
N ALA A 156 -17.30 -21.38 12.02
CA ALA A 156 -17.38 -20.21 11.16
C ALA A 156 -17.96 -20.55 9.77
N LEU A 157 -17.64 -21.73 9.21
CA LEU A 157 -18.20 -22.20 7.95
C LEU A 157 -19.71 -22.48 8.05
N THR A 158 -20.15 -23.07 9.16
CA THR A 158 -21.57 -23.36 9.41
C THR A 158 -22.39 -22.07 9.52
N GLU A 159 -21.88 -21.06 10.22
CA GLU A 159 -22.52 -19.74 10.30
C GLU A 159 -22.62 -19.08 8.93
N TYR A 160 -21.58 -19.17 8.11
CA TYR A 160 -21.60 -18.64 6.76
C TYR A 160 -22.66 -19.33 5.88
N LEU A 161 -22.76 -20.66 5.95
CA LEU A 161 -23.76 -21.43 5.21
C LEU A 161 -25.18 -21.05 5.63
N LEU A 162 -25.44 -20.92 6.94
CA LEU A 162 -26.72 -20.47 7.47
C LEU A 162 -27.11 -19.07 6.98
N ALA A 163 -26.14 -18.15 6.88
CA ALA A 163 -26.37 -16.78 6.44
C ALA A 163 -26.56 -16.67 4.92
N SER A 164 -25.83 -17.48 4.13
CA SER A 164 -25.73 -17.31 2.68
C SER A 164 -26.59 -18.30 1.88
N TYR A 165 -26.88 -19.48 2.43
CA TYR A 165 -27.63 -20.56 1.79
C TYR A 165 -28.73 -21.14 2.71
N PRO A 166 -29.63 -20.30 3.24
CA PRO A 166 -30.59 -20.73 4.26
C PRO A 166 -31.59 -21.80 3.77
N GLN A 167 -31.94 -21.80 2.47
CA GLN A 167 -32.88 -22.77 1.91
C GLN A 167 -32.22 -24.13 1.66
N GLU A 168 -30.99 -24.12 1.17
CA GLU A 168 -30.16 -25.30 0.92
C GLU A 168 -29.80 -25.97 2.25
N CYS A 169 -29.51 -25.18 3.28
CA CYS A 169 -29.32 -25.65 4.65
C CYS A 169 -30.53 -26.43 5.17
N LEU A 170 -31.75 -25.94 4.97
CA LEU A 170 -33.00 -26.61 5.36
C LEU A 170 -33.20 -27.93 4.60
N GLN A 171 -32.88 -27.95 3.30
CA GLN A 171 -32.96 -29.15 2.48
C GLN A 171 -31.92 -30.20 2.88
N TRP A 172 -30.70 -29.77 3.23
CA TRP A 172 -29.60 -30.67 3.55
C TRP A 172 -29.81 -31.46 4.85
N VAL A 173 -30.50 -30.86 5.83
CA VAL A 173 -30.90 -31.55 7.07
C VAL A 173 -32.24 -32.30 6.94
N GLY A 174 -32.84 -32.33 5.75
CA GLY A 174 -34.10 -33.03 5.49
C GLY A 174 -35.34 -32.38 6.10
N ALA A 175 -35.29 -31.08 6.40
CA ALA A 175 -36.43 -30.33 6.93
C ALA A 175 -37.30 -29.80 5.77
N SER A 176 -38.00 -30.69 5.09
CA SER A 176 -39.13 -30.34 4.21
C SER A 176 -40.36 -31.10 4.69
N GLU A 177 -41.42 -30.36 4.99
CA GLU A 177 -42.73 -30.80 5.51
C GLU A 177 -42.82 -31.14 7.01
N ILE A 178 -43.05 -30.12 7.84
CA ILE A 178 -43.79 -30.32 9.09
C ILE A 178 -45.26 -30.00 8.79
N SER A 179 -45.98 -30.98 8.23
CA SER A 179 -47.45 -30.97 8.18
C SER A 179 -48.02 -31.70 9.40
N SER A 180 -48.78 -30.94 10.20
CA SER A 180 -50.00 -31.33 10.92
C SER A 180 -50.23 -32.82 11.28
N GLU A 181 -50.20 -33.15 12.57
CA GLU A 181 -51.37 -33.70 13.28
C GLU A 181 -51.19 -33.72 14.82
N GLU A 182 -52.01 -32.87 15.45
CA GLU A 182 -52.65 -32.95 16.78
C GLU A 182 -52.01 -33.72 17.95
N LYS A 183 -51.73 -32.98 19.04
CA LYS A 183 -52.65 -32.93 20.20
C LYS A 183 -52.28 -31.87 21.25
N ARG A 184 -53.17 -30.87 21.33
CA ARG A 184 -53.76 -30.27 22.54
C ARG A 184 -52.80 -29.81 23.66
N SER A 185 -52.69 -28.49 23.86
CA SER A 185 -53.56 -27.74 24.79
C SER A 185 -53.01 -26.34 25.12
N ASN A 186 -53.86 -25.33 24.87
CA ASN A 186 -54.01 -24.05 25.57
C ASN A 186 -52.80 -23.09 25.73
N VAL A 187 -52.83 -22.07 24.87
CA VAL A 187 -52.25 -20.74 25.10
C VAL A 187 -53.22 -19.91 25.94
N VAL A 188 -52.69 -19.12 26.89
CA VAL A 188 -53.26 -17.82 27.27
C VAL A 188 -52.14 -16.79 27.25
N GLN A 189 -52.31 -15.78 26.40
CA GLN A 189 -51.57 -14.52 26.41
C GLN A 189 -52.15 -13.58 27.48
N ILE A 190 -51.29 -12.74 28.06
CA ILE A 190 -51.62 -11.40 28.57
C ILE A 190 -50.42 -10.51 28.16
N SER A 191 -50.49 -9.77 27.04
CA SER A 191 -50.96 -8.38 26.87
C SER A 191 -50.24 -7.34 27.74
N VAL A 192 -49.44 -6.52 27.04
CA VAL A 192 -48.72 -5.33 27.53
C VAL A 192 -49.68 -4.16 27.69
N SER A 193 -49.57 -3.45 28.81
CA SER A 193 -50.15 -2.13 29.03
C SER A 193 -49.05 -1.12 29.36
N THR A 194 -48.91 -0.11 28.50
CA THR A 194 -48.14 1.14 28.75
C THR A 194 -49.14 2.27 29.02
N PRO A 195 -48.88 3.19 29.98
CA PRO A 195 -48.36 4.53 29.62
C PRO A 195 -47.54 5.20 30.79
N PRO A 196 -47.17 6.50 30.75
CA PRO A 196 -46.37 7.27 29.79
C PRO A 196 -45.18 8.01 30.52
N PRO A 197 -44.46 9.00 29.92
CA PRO A 197 -43.09 9.36 30.29
C PRO A 197 -42.96 10.44 31.39
N GLY A 198 -41.80 10.47 32.06
CA GLY A 198 -41.40 11.55 32.96
C GLY A 198 -39.88 11.69 33.07
N HIS A 199 -39.31 12.71 32.41
CA HIS A 199 -38.07 13.40 32.81
C HIS A 199 -38.37 14.29 34.05
N PRO A 200 -37.39 14.94 34.71
CA PRO A 200 -35.96 14.68 34.96
C PRO A 200 -35.60 14.90 36.47
N GLN A 201 -34.28 14.96 36.77
CA GLN A 201 -33.61 15.73 37.85
C GLN A 201 -32.90 14.93 38.94
N GLY A 202 -31.68 15.40 39.26
CA GLY A 202 -31.14 15.33 40.63
C GLY A 202 -29.78 14.68 40.78
N MET A 203 -28.71 15.44 40.51
CA MET A 203 -27.40 15.26 41.18
C MET A 203 -27.59 15.32 42.72
N PRO A 204 -26.73 14.67 43.53
CA PRO A 204 -25.51 15.37 43.95
C PRO A 204 -24.24 14.53 44.06
N ARG A 205 -23.15 15.29 43.97
CA ARG A 205 -21.74 14.97 44.17
C ARG A 205 -21.43 14.56 45.61
N HIS A 206 -20.46 13.67 45.78
CA HIS A 206 -19.35 13.69 46.76
C HIS A 206 -18.41 12.55 46.32
N GLY A 207 -17.14 12.73 45.98
CA GLY A 207 -16.14 13.64 46.49
C GLY A 207 -15.26 12.86 47.46
N TYR A 208 -14.09 12.38 47.02
CA TYR A 208 -12.92 12.15 47.88
C TYR A 208 -11.65 12.20 47.03
N GLU A 209 -10.83 13.19 47.36
CA GLU A 209 -9.46 13.41 46.91
C GLU A 209 -8.53 12.35 47.50
N HIS A 210 -7.50 11.96 46.75
CA HIS A 210 -6.16 11.84 47.32
C HIS A 210 -5.08 12.15 46.29
N THR A 211 -4.24 13.10 46.72
CA THR A 211 -2.93 13.60 46.26
C THR A 211 -1.89 12.46 46.11
N SER A 212 -0.76 12.55 45.40
CA SER A 212 0.14 13.66 45.08
C SER A 212 1.21 13.28 44.02
N GLN A 213 1.52 14.25 43.15
CA GLN A 213 2.85 14.70 42.66
C GLN A 213 3.78 13.78 41.83
N ALA A 214 3.97 14.16 40.56
CA ALA A 214 5.28 14.34 39.93
C ALA A 214 5.20 15.29 38.70
N ASP A 215 5.87 16.42 38.83
CA ASP A 215 6.52 17.32 37.86
C ASP A 215 5.92 17.67 36.48
N SER A 216 5.76 18.98 36.33
CA SER A 216 5.19 19.73 35.22
C SER A 216 6.20 20.11 34.14
N TYR A 217 5.89 19.81 32.87
CA TYR A 217 6.33 20.58 31.70
C TYR A 217 5.09 21.01 30.88
N PRO A 218 5.03 22.25 30.37
CA PRO A 218 3.80 22.79 29.80
C PRO A 218 3.57 22.30 28.36
N CYS A 219 2.66 21.33 28.19
CA CYS A 219 2.02 21.08 26.90
C CYS A 219 1.01 22.20 26.64
N ARG A 220 1.26 23.02 25.61
CA ARG A 220 0.27 23.97 25.08
C ARG A 220 -0.89 23.17 24.48
N GLY A 221 -2.07 23.33 25.06
CA GLY A 221 -3.30 22.66 24.66
C GLY A 221 -3.75 23.01 23.25
N ILE A 222 -4.16 21.97 22.52
CA ILE A 222 -4.93 22.07 21.28
C ILE A 222 -6.40 22.25 21.68
N PRO A 223 -7.15 23.23 21.15
CA PRO A 223 -8.57 23.33 21.39
C PRO A 223 -9.34 22.23 20.66
N CYS A 224 -10.10 21.42 21.39
CA CYS A 224 -11.09 20.51 20.82
C CYS A 224 -12.25 21.33 20.20
N GLY A 225 -12.40 21.26 18.88
CA GLY A 225 -13.53 21.79 18.13
C GLY A 225 -14.19 20.67 17.30
N CYS A 226 -15.52 20.64 17.31
CA CYS A 226 -16.37 19.65 16.63
C CYS A 226 -16.20 19.64 15.09
N PRO A 227 -16.59 18.55 14.39
CA PRO A 227 -16.22 18.31 12.99
C PRO A 227 -17.15 19.04 12.02
N GLY A 228 -16.57 19.89 11.18
CA GLY A 228 -17.29 20.59 10.12
C GLY A 228 -16.41 21.63 9.45
N GLY A 229 -15.54 21.19 8.52
CA GLY A 229 -14.74 22.08 7.68
C GLY A 229 -13.31 21.57 7.48
N VAL A 230 -12.86 21.62 6.23
CA VAL A 230 -11.57 21.15 5.68
C VAL A 230 -10.38 21.76 6.42
N GLY A 231 -9.96 21.15 7.52
CA GLY A 231 -8.68 21.34 8.20
C GLY A 231 -7.87 20.05 8.07
N GLY A 232 -6.56 20.17 7.81
CA GLY A 232 -5.67 19.02 7.60
C GLY A 232 -5.77 18.04 8.76
N ASP A 233 -5.98 16.77 8.42
CA ASP A 233 -5.80 15.67 9.37
C ASP A 233 -4.32 15.64 9.77
N PRO A 234 -3.97 15.88 11.06
CA PRO A 234 -2.58 15.98 11.52
C PRO A 234 -1.73 14.74 11.22
N GLN A 235 -2.34 13.63 10.81
CA GLN A 235 -1.68 12.36 10.48
C GLN A 235 -1.38 12.16 8.99
N SER A 236 -1.78 13.09 8.13
CA SER A 236 -1.59 12.98 6.67
C SER A 236 -0.13 13.20 6.26
N ILE A 237 0.37 12.36 5.36
CA ILE A 237 1.75 12.42 4.86
C ILE A 237 1.73 12.80 3.37
N ALA A 238 2.42 13.87 3.01
CA ALA A 238 2.59 14.32 1.62
C ALA A 238 3.69 13.52 0.93
N ILE A 239 3.42 13.13 -0.33
CA ILE A 239 4.42 12.66 -1.27
C ILE A 239 4.91 13.88 -2.06
N ILE A 240 6.13 14.32 -1.76
CA ILE A 240 6.70 15.56 -2.31
C ILE A 240 7.70 15.33 -3.45
N GLY A 241 8.18 14.10 -3.63
CA GLY A 241 9.03 13.73 -4.76
C GLY A 241 8.89 12.24 -5.06
N ILE A 242 9.13 11.87 -6.31
CA ILE A 242 9.05 10.48 -6.78
C ILE A 242 10.00 10.22 -7.94
N SER A 243 10.63 9.05 -7.95
CA SER A 243 11.39 8.55 -9.09
C SER A 243 11.21 7.04 -9.22
N GLY A 244 11.33 6.51 -10.43
CA GLY A 244 11.29 5.07 -10.65
C GLY A 244 11.57 4.65 -12.08
N ARG A 245 11.99 3.38 -12.22
CA ARG A 245 12.22 2.68 -13.49
C ARG A 245 11.47 1.37 -13.47
N TYR A 246 10.79 1.09 -14.58
CA TYR A 246 9.98 -0.10 -14.77
C TYR A 246 10.30 -0.74 -16.12
N PRO A 247 9.90 -1.99 -16.38
CA PRO A 247 10.19 -2.68 -17.63
C PRO A 247 9.72 -1.86 -18.83
N GLN A 248 10.61 -1.64 -19.81
CA GLN A 248 10.39 -0.78 -20.99
C GLN A 248 10.05 0.69 -20.69
N ALA A 249 10.29 1.18 -19.47
CA ALA A 249 10.06 2.57 -19.06
C ALA A 249 11.21 3.09 -18.17
N LYS A 250 12.05 3.97 -18.71
CA LYS A 250 13.23 4.52 -18.01
C LYS A 250 12.90 5.59 -16.98
N ASN A 251 11.68 6.09 -17.01
CA ASN A 251 11.16 7.15 -16.14
C ASN A 251 9.63 7.06 -16.04
N LEU A 252 9.03 7.86 -15.17
CA LEU A 252 7.58 7.85 -14.92
C LEU A 252 6.74 8.36 -16.09
N ALA A 253 7.29 9.20 -16.97
CA ALA A 253 6.56 9.66 -18.16
C ALA A 253 6.40 8.51 -19.17
N GLU A 254 7.46 7.75 -19.42
CA GLU A 254 7.39 6.53 -20.24
C GLU A 254 6.50 5.47 -19.59
N TYR A 255 6.55 5.34 -18.26
CA TYR A 255 5.69 4.42 -17.51
C TYR A 255 4.20 4.79 -17.67
N TRP A 256 3.87 6.09 -17.63
CA TRP A 256 2.51 6.56 -17.86
C TRP A 256 2.00 6.24 -19.27
N GLU A 257 2.78 6.55 -20.30
CA GLU A 257 2.40 6.26 -21.69
C GLU A 257 2.18 4.75 -21.91
N MET A 258 3.05 3.92 -21.32
CA MET A 258 2.92 2.46 -21.35
C MET A 258 1.64 1.97 -20.64
N LEU A 259 1.32 2.53 -19.47
CA LEU A 259 0.11 2.20 -18.72
C LEU A 259 -1.15 2.60 -19.48
N LYS A 260 -1.20 3.82 -20.04
CA LYS A 260 -2.32 4.28 -20.87
C LYS A 260 -2.58 3.35 -22.05
N ALA A 261 -1.51 2.90 -22.70
CA ALA A 261 -1.58 2.00 -23.85
C ALA A 261 -2.05 0.58 -23.49
N GLY A 262 -2.10 0.20 -22.20
CA GLY A 262 -2.44 -1.16 -21.78
C GLY A 262 -1.49 -2.22 -22.34
N LYS A 263 -0.21 -1.86 -22.52
CA LYS A 263 0.80 -2.73 -23.15
C LYS A 263 1.45 -3.65 -22.12
N SER A 264 1.50 -4.96 -22.38
CA SER A 264 2.33 -5.86 -21.56
C SER A 264 3.82 -5.75 -21.92
N CYS A 265 4.67 -5.75 -20.89
CA CYS A 265 6.12 -5.65 -21.00
C CYS A 265 6.83 -6.98 -20.72
N ILE A 266 6.08 -8.07 -20.62
CA ILE A 266 6.61 -9.42 -20.42
C ILE A 266 7.32 -9.87 -21.71
N THR A 267 8.55 -10.35 -21.56
CA THR A 267 9.40 -10.87 -22.63
C THR A 267 10.08 -12.16 -22.17
N GLU A 268 10.79 -12.84 -23.07
CA GLU A 268 11.76 -13.84 -22.66
C GLU A 268 12.89 -13.18 -21.84
N ILE A 269 13.59 -13.98 -21.02
CA ILE A 269 14.81 -13.55 -20.31
C ILE A 269 15.83 -13.01 -21.34
N PRO A 270 16.29 -11.77 -21.20
CA PRO A 270 17.29 -11.20 -22.11
C PRO A 270 18.63 -11.94 -22.02
N SER A 271 19.30 -12.12 -23.16
CA SER A 271 20.63 -12.74 -23.21
C SER A 271 21.69 -11.96 -22.43
N ALA A 272 21.46 -10.66 -22.17
CA ALA A 272 22.29 -9.83 -21.29
C ALA A 272 22.26 -10.28 -19.81
N ARG A 273 21.32 -11.16 -19.43
CA ARG A 273 21.24 -11.75 -18.08
C ARG A 273 21.95 -13.10 -18.04
N TRP A 274 21.41 -14.07 -18.78
CA TRP A 274 21.95 -15.41 -19.00
C TRP A 274 21.24 -16.04 -20.21
N ASP A 275 21.80 -17.10 -20.82
CA ASP A 275 21.07 -17.88 -21.81
C ASP A 275 20.07 -18.81 -21.10
N TRP A 276 18.78 -18.45 -21.15
CA TRP A 276 17.74 -19.23 -20.49
C TRP A 276 17.60 -20.64 -21.06
N ARG A 277 18.06 -20.91 -22.29
CA ARG A 277 17.97 -22.24 -22.93
C ARG A 277 18.77 -23.31 -22.18
N GLU A 278 19.84 -22.91 -21.50
CA GLU A 278 20.68 -23.82 -20.71
C GLU A 278 19.94 -24.36 -19.47
N TYR A 279 19.07 -23.53 -18.90
CA TYR A 279 18.37 -23.81 -17.64
C TYR A 279 16.90 -24.19 -17.84
N TYR A 280 16.38 -24.14 -19.06
CA TYR A 280 14.95 -24.31 -19.33
C TYR A 280 14.57 -25.76 -19.67
N HIS A 281 13.38 -26.16 -19.22
CA HIS A 281 12.71 -27.36 -19.69
C HIS A 281 11.18 -27.15 -19.76
N TYR A 282 10.56 -27.40 -20.91
CA TYR A 282 9.15 -27.05 -21.15
C TYR A 282 8.15 -27.80 -20.27
N LYS A 283 8.46 -29.03 -19.85
CA LYS A 283 7.63 -29.78 -18.90
C LYS A 283 7.99 -29.41 -17.47
N ARG A 284 7.00 -28.93 -16.71
CA ARG A 284 7.14 -28.50 -15.30
C ARG A 284 7.77 -29.57 -14.40
N GLU A 285 7.27 -30.80 -14.45
CA GLU A 285 7.76 -31.89 -13.59
C GLU A 285 9.23 -32.26 -13.90
N GLU A 286 9.54 -32.41 -15.19
CA GLU A 286 10.91 -32.73 -15.64
C GLU A 286 11.88 -31.57 -15.36
N ALA A 287 11.44 -30.32 -15.48
CA ALA A 287 12.24 -29.15 -15.10
C ALA A 287 12.64 -29.21 -13.63
N VAL A 288 11.67 -29.41 -12.73
CA VAL A 288 11.92 -29.48 -11.29
C VAL A 288 12.81 -30.67 -10.93
N ALA A 289 12.58 -31.84 -11.53
CA ALA A 289 13.39 -33.04 -11.29
C ALA A 289 14.85 -32.87 -11.73
N GLN A 290 15.10 -32.10 -12.79
CA GLN A 290 16.44 -31.85 -13.34
C GLN A 290 17.14 -30.61 -12.74
N GLY A 291 16.52 -29.91 -11.78
CA GLY A 291 17.06 -28.66 -11.25
C GLY A 291 17.06 -27.50 -12.28
N LYS A 292 16.10 -27.54 -13.22
CA LYS A 292 15.86 -26.56 -14.28
C LYS A 292 14.63 -25.71 -13.98
N CYS A 293 14.44 -24.63 -14.75
CA CYS A 293 13.23 -23.81 -14.71
C CYS A 293 12.27 -24.16 -15.85
N TYR A 294 10.96 -24.11 -15.59
CA TYR A 294 9.95 -24.32 -16.63
C TYR A 294 9.41 -23.02 -17.22
N SER A 295 9.85 -21.88 -16.68
CA SER A 295 9.51 -20.56 -17.18
C SER A 295 10.76 -19.86 -17.71
N LYS A 296 10.55 -19.10 -18.77
CA LYS A 296 11.55 -18.25 -19.42
C LYS A 296 11.07 -16.80 -19.54
N TRP A 297 9.95 -16.47 -18.91
CA TRP A 297 9.24 -15.20 -19.06
C TRP A 297 9.48 -14.29 -17.87
N GLY A 298 9.58 -12.99 -18.13
CA GLY A 298 9.64 -11.96 -17.11
C GLY A 298 9.54 -10.57 -17.72
N ALA A 299 9.42 -9.55 -16.88
CA ALA A 299 9.46 -8.16 -17.32
C ALA A 299 10.74 -7.50 -16.76
N PHE A 300 11.67 -7.12 -17.64
CA PHE A 300 13.04 -6.78 -17.28
C PHE A 300 13.38 -5.31 -17.52
N LEU A 301 14.25 -4.75 -16.68
CA LEU A 301 14.94 -3.50 -16.95
C LEU A 301 16.05 -3.74 -17.98
N ALA A 302 16.11 -2.90 -19.01
CA ALA A 302 17.14 -2.97 -20.04
C ALA A 302 18.52 -2.53 -19.52
N ASP A 303 18.57 -1.39 -18.83
CA ASP A 303 19.80 -0.72 -18.40
C ASP A 303 20.14 -1.05 -16.92
N PHE A 304 19.97 -2.31 -16.52
CA PHE A 304 20.09 -2.73 -15.11
C PHE A 304 21.53 -2.67 -14.57
N ASP A 305 22.51 -2.78 -15.45
CA ASP A 305 23.94 -2.77 -15.15
C ASP A 305 24.58 -1.38 -15.33
N GLN A 306 23.81 -0.37 -15.74
CA GLN A 306 24.30 0.98 -15.98
C GLN A 306 24.31 1.83 -14.70
N PHE A 307 25.45 2.45 -14.42
CA PHE A 307 25.65 3.30 -13.24
C PHE A 307 26.66 4.42 -13.51
N ASP A 308 26.60 5.51 -12.74
CA ASP A 308 27.56 6.63 -12.83
C ASP A 308 28.43 6.66 -11.57
N PRO A 309 29.49 5.83 -11.50
CA PRO A 309 30.27 5.67 -10.28
C PRO A 309 31.01 6.94 -9.88
N LEU A 310 31.54 7.69 -10.87
CA LEU A 310 32.32 8.90 -10.61
C LEU A 310 31.45 10.01 -10.00
N PHE A 311 30.17 10.08 -10.38
CA PHE A 311 29.23 10.99 -9.74
C PHE A 311 29.13 10.73 -8.22
N PHE A 312 29.07 9.46 -7.84
CA PHE A 312 29.04 9.00 -6.45
C PHE A 312 30.44 8.74 -5.87
N GLN A 313 31.50 9.34 -6.43
CA GLN A 313 32.86 9.23 -5.89
C GLN A 313 33.31 7.76 -5.67
N MET A 314 32.82 6.85 -6.51
CA MET A 314 33.23 5.44 -6.54
C MET A 314 34.18 5.23 -7.72
N THR A 315 35.17 4.37 -7.55
CA THR A 315 35.93 3.91 -8.71
C THR A 315 35.03 3.02 -9.57
N PRO A 316 35.23 3.00 -10.90
CA PRO A 316 34.49 2.08 -11.76
C PRO A 316 34.65 0.61 -11.38
N GLN A 317 35.84 0.24 -10.91
CA GLN A 317 36.15 -1.12 -10.48
C GLN A 317 35.33 -1.52 -9.25
N ASP A 318 35.23 -0.64 -8.24
CA ASP A 318 34.40 -0.92 -7.07
C ASP A 318 32.92 -1.06 -7.45
N ALA A 319 32.44 -0.25 -8.39
CA ALA A 319 31.05 -0.27 -8.82
C ALA A 319 30.65 -1.55 -9.58
N GLU A 320 31.61 -2.25 -10.20
CA GLU A 320 31.37 -3.57 -10.81
C GLU A 320 31.04 -4.63 -9.76
N GLU A 321 31.52 -4.51 -8.53
CA GLU A 321 31.33 -5.48 -7.44
C GLU A 321 30.14 -5.15 -6.52
N ILE A 322 29.48 -4.01 -6.76
CA ILE A 322 28.26 -3.59 -6.07
C ILE A 322 27.04 -4.15 -6.80
N ASP A 323 26.14 -4.78 -6.03
CA ASP A 323 24.85 -5.27 -6.55
C ASP A 323 24.12 -4.15 -7.33
N PRO A 324 23.70 -4.40 -8.58
CA PRO A 324 22.96 -3.40 -9.36
C PRO A 324 21.69 -2.88 -8.67
N GLN A 325 21.09 -3.64 -7.75
CA GLN A 325 19.97 -3.18 -6.92
C GLN A 325 20.37 -1.99 -6.04
N GLU A 326 21.57 -2.02 -5.43
CA GLU A 326 22.10 -0.92 -4.62
C GLU A 326 22.37 0.32 -5.49
N ARG A 327 22.94 0.11 -6.68
CA ARG A 327 23.29 1.16 -7.65
C ARG A 327 22.06 1.90 -8.17
N LEU A 328 21.05 1.15 -8.63
CA LEU A 328 19.81 1.73 -9.14
C LEU A 328 19.04 2.45 -8.03
N PHE A 329 18.94 1.86 -6.84
CA PHE A 329 18.25 2.50 -5.71
C PHE A 329 18.92 3.82 -5.29
N LEU A 330 20.26 3.89 -5.31
CA LEU A 330 20.99 5.13 -5.03
C LEU A 330 20.70 6.23 -6.07
N GLN A 331 20.70 5.90 -7.36
CA GLN A 331 20.34 6.85 -8.42
C GLN A 331 18.90 7.34 -8.29
N GLU A 332 17.96 6.45 -7.99
CA GLU A 332 16.54 6.83 -7.87
C GLU A 332 16.25 7.60 -6.57
N CYS A 333 16.99 7.36 -5.49
CA CYS A 333 16.96 8.21 -4.29
C CYS A 333 17.42 9.64 -4.59
N TRP A 334 18.52 9.79 -5.35
CA TRP A 334 19.00 11.11 -5.78
C TRP A 334 17.94 11.84 -6.61
N LYS A 335 17.39 11.17 -7.64
CA LYS A 335 16.36 11.74 -8.50
C LYS A 335 15.09 12.10 -7.75
N ALA A 336 14.63 11.26 -6.81
CA ALA A 336 13.44 11.56 -6.03
C ALA A 336 13.64 12.79 -5.13
N LEU A 337 14.85 13.01 -4.60
CA LEU A 337 15.20 14.20 -3.84
C LEU A 337 15.26 15.46 -4.72
N GLU A 338 15.85 15.37 -5.92
CA GLU A 338 15.80 16.46 -6.90
C GLU A 338 14.37 16.75 -7.38
N ASP A 339 13.55 15.72 -7.60
CA ASP A 339 12.15 15.86 -7.98
C ASP A 339 11.34 16.59 -6.88
N ALA A 340 11.69 16.37 -5.61
CA ALA A 340 11.17 17.13 -4.47
C ALA A 340 11.70 18.57 -4.37
N GLY A 341 12.69 18.94 -5.19
CA GLY A 341 13.36 20.24 -5.15
C GLY A 341 14.28 20.42 -3.94
N TYR A 342 14.90 19.33 -3.49
CA TYR A 342 15.92 19.33 -2.43
C TYR A 342 17.25 18.78 -2.96
N THR A 343 18.33 19.15 -2.28
CA THR A 343 19.69 18.69 -2.59
C THR A 343 20.42 18.32 -1.31
N PRO A 344 21.38 17.38 -1.34
CA PRO A 344 22.24 17.12 -0.18
C PRO A 344 22.84 18.38 0.44
N SER A 345 23.31 19.33 -0.37
CA SER A 345 23.90 20.60 0.08
C SER A 345 22.91 21.57 0.73
N SER A 346 21.65 21.62 0.28
CA SER A 346 20.61 22.52 0.79
C SER A 346 19.90 22.02 2.06
N LEU A 347 20.03 20.74 2.39
CA LEU A 347 19.46 20.20 3.62
C LEU A 347 20.15 20.79 4.85
N SER A 348 19.37 21.44 5.72
CA SER A 348 19.87 21.96 6.98
C SER A 348 20.40 20.83 7.88
N PRO A 349 21.37 21.09 8.78
CA PRO A 349 21.86 20.08 9.71
C PRO A 349 20.74 19.42 10.52
N ALA A 350 19.75 20.20 10.95
CA ALA A 350 18.58 19.69 11.69
C ALA A 350 17.73 18.75 10.82
N LEU A 351 17.49 19.11 9.55
CA LEU A 351 16.72 18.26 8.64
C LEU A 351 17.47 16.97 8.31
N ARG A 352 18.80 17.01 8.13
CA ARG A 352 19.63 15.81 7.91
C ARG A 352 19.50 14.79 9.06
N GLN A 353 19.54 15.27 10.31
CA GLN A 353 19.35 14.44 11.51
C GLN A 353 17.97 13.78 11.60
N ARG A 354 16.98 14.39 10.94
CA ARG A 354 15.57 13.99 11.01
C ARG A 354 15.06 13.46 9.65
N THR A 355 15.99 13.09 8.76
CA THR A 355 15.68 12.47 7.47
C THR A 355 16.07 11.00 7.49
N GLY A 356 15.08 10.11 7.40
CA GLY A 356 15.28 8.66 7.34
C GLY A 356 15.30 8.09 5.92
N VAL A 357 15.82 6.87 5.77
CA VAL A 357 15.84 6.08 4.53
C VAL A 357 15.28 4.69 4.81
N PHE A 358 14.25 4.29 4.06
CA PHE A 358 13.54 3.02 4.23
C PHE A 358 13.47 2.28 2.89
N GLY A 359 14.22 1.20 2.76
CA GLY A 359 14.39 0.50 1.48
C GLY A 359 13.88 -0.93 1.51
N GLY A 360 12.95 -1.26 0.62
CA GLY A 360 12.47 -2.62 0.39
C GLY A 360 13.36 -3.41 -0.57
N ILE A 361 13.84 -4.58 -0.14
CA ILE A 361 14.60 -5.53 -0.98
C ILE A 361 14.36 -6.94 -0.48
N THR A 362 14.34 -7.91 -1.40
CA THR A 362 14.20 -9.33 -1.05
C THR A 362 15.10 -10.23 -1.90
N LYS A 363 15.53 -9.75 -3.08
CA LYS A 363 16.32 -10.56 -3.99
C LYS A 363 17.79 -10.52 -3.71
N GLN A 364 18.36 -11.72 -3.71
CA GLN A 364 19.77 -11.97 -3.86
C GLN A 364 20.00 -12.64 -5.22
N GLY A 365 21.27 -12.76 -5.60
CA GLY A 365 21.66 -13.50 -6.80
C GLY A 365 22.98 -13.02 -7.36
N PHE A 366 23.30 -11.73 -7.17
CA PHE A 366 24.55 -11.17 -7.65
C PHE A 366 25.79 -11.81 -7.02
N HIS A 367 25.72 -12.16 -5.73
CA HIS A 367 26.81 -12.84 -5.04
C HIS A 367 27.14 -14.23 -5.61
N PHE A 368 26.25 -14.90 -6.35
CA PHE A 368 26.54 -16.24 -6.88
C PHE A 368 27.67 -16.26 -7.91
N TYR A 369 27.94 -15.14 -8.57
CA TYR A 369 29.03 -15.03 -9.51
C TYR A 369 30.42 -15.02 -8.85
N ASN A 370 30.52 -14.95 -7.52
CA ASN A 370 31.80 -15.11 -6.82
C ASN A 370 32.39 -16.53 -7.00
N VAL A 371 31.53 -17.54 -7.20
CA VAL A 371 31.94 -18.93 -7.46
C VAL A 371 32.51 -19.06 -8.86
N GLU A 372 31.96 -18.31 -9.82
CA GLU A 372 32.38 -18.31 -11.21
C GLU A 372 33.65 -17.47 -11.43
N ARG A 373 33.90 -16.48 -10.56
CA ARG A 373 34.99 -15.49 -10.66
C ARG A 373 35.67 -15.28 -9.30
N PRO A 374 36.56 -16.20 -8.86
CA PRO A 374 37.20 -16.12 -7.54
C PRO A 374 38.18 -14.95 -7.40
N ASP A 375 38.52 -14.26 -8.50
CA ASP A 375 39.31 -13.02 -8.53
C ASP A 375 38.50 -11.76 -8.18
N ARG A 376 37.17 -11.87 -8.11
CA ARG A 376 36.24 -10.77 -7.85
C ARG A 376 35.34 -11.12 -6.66
N PHE A 377 34.82 -10.08 -6.00
CA PHE A 377 33.95 -10.26 -4.83
C PHE A 377 32.58 -9.57 -5.02
N PRO A 378 31.76 -9.98 -6.01
CA PRO A 378 30.40 -9.48 -6.12
C PRO A 378 29.64 -9.78 -4.83
N SER A 379 29.01 -8.75 -4.26
CA SER A 379 28.32 -8.88 -2.98
C SER A 379 26.93 -8.24 -3.05
N THR A 380 25.98 -8.86 -2.36
CA THR A 380 24.66 -8.29 -2.10
C THR A 380 24.57 -8.06 -0.60
N SER A 381 24.54 -6.80 -0.17
CA SER A 381 24.25 -6.46 1.22
C SER A 381 22.99 -5.64 1.30
N PHE A 382 21.95 -6.24 1.87
CA PHE A 382 20.68 -5.56 2.08
C PHE A 382 20.88 -4.26 2.87
N ALA A 383 21.71 -4.26 3.91
CA ALA A 383 22.04 -3.07 4.68
C ALA A 383 22.68 -1.95 3.84
N LEU A 384 23.53 -2.29 2.87
CA LEU A 384 24.20 -1.30 2.03
C LEU A 384 23.26 -0.62 1.04
N LEU A 385 22.12 -1.23 0.69
CA LEU A 385 21.08 -0.59 -0.12
C LEU A 385 20.70 0.80 0.41
N VAL A 386 20.43 0.90 1.71
CA VAL A 386 19.98 2.15 2.36
C VAL A 386 21.15 2.92 2.96
N ASN A 387 22.16 2.22 3.50
CA ASN A 387 23.30 2.89 4.13
C ASN A 387 24.17 3.66 3.12
N ARG A 388 24.27 3.19 1.87
CA ARG A 388 24.94 3.97 0.81
C ARG A 388 24.17 5.25 0.52
N VAL A 389 22.84 5.21 0.47
CA VAL A 389 22.00 6.41 0.30
C VAL A 389 22.25 7.40 1.43
N SER A 390 22.17 6.94 2.69
CA SER A 390 22.44 7.78 3.86
C SER A 390 23.85 8.38 3.82
N TYR A 391 24.85 7.59 3.44
CA TYR A 391 26.24 8.05 3.30
C TYR A 391 26.39 9.13 2.23
N TYR A 392 25.93 8.89 1.01
CA TYR A 392 26.11 9.82 -0.12
C TYR A 392 25.27 11.08 -0.03
N LEU A 393 24.07 10.99 0.55
CA LEU A 393 23.19 12.14 0.75
C LEU A 393 23.43 12.83 2.11
N ASN A 394 24.37 12.33 2.93
CA ASN A 394 24.67 12.80 4.28
C ASN A 394 23.43 12.89 5.19
N LEU A 395 22.62 11.83 5.20
CA LEU A 395 21.42 11.71 6.01
C LEU A 395 21.75 10.97 7.31
N GLN A 396 21.24 11.47 8.43
CA GLN A 396 21.61 11.02 9.78
C GLN A 396 20.42 10.45 10.56
N GLY A 397 19.23 10.38 9.93
CA GLY A 397 18.10 9.65 10.49
C GLY A 397 18.25 8.12 10.32
N PRO A 398 17.20 7.34 10.67
CA PRO A 398 17.24 5.88 10.57
C PRO A 398 17.45 5.44 9.12
N SER A 399 18.33 4.46 8.91
CA SER A 399 18.56 3.83 7.61
C SER A 399 18.20 2.35 7.73
N THR A 400 17.00 2.00 7.26
CA THR A 400 16.35 0.73 7.58
C THR A 400 16.00 -0.04 6.33
N VAL A 401 16.39 -1.31 6.31
CA VAL A 401 16.01 -2.25 5.27
C VAL A 401 14.79 -3.02 5.69
N VAL A 402 13.90 -3.25 4.73
CA VAL A 402 12.69 -4.04 4.93
C VAL A 402 12.68 -5.20 3.96
N ASP A 403 12.67 -6.42 4.48
CA ASP A 403 12.41 -7.63 3.71
C ASP A 403 11.17 -8.33 4.26
N THR A 404 10.04 -8.09 3.58
CA THR A 404 8.78 -8.81 3.77
C THR A 404 8.35 -9.44 2.45
N MET A 405 9.31 -9.89 1.65
CA MET A 405 9.10 -10.43 0.30
C MET A 405 8.39 -9.43 -0.64
N SER A 406 7.16 -9.72 -1.07
CA SER A 406 6.45 -8.90 -2.06
C SER A 406 5.82 -7.63 -1.49
N SER A 407 5.67 -7.55 -0.16
CA SER A 407 5.16 -6.36 0.53
C SER A 407 6.26 -5.37 0.93
N SER A 408 7.55 -5.67 0.67
CA SER A 408 8.69 -4.90 1.20
C SER A 408 8.61 -3.39 0.97
N ALA A 409 8.34 -2.93 -0.26
CA ALA A 409 8.19 -1.50 -0.54
C ALA A 409 7.04 -0.84 0.25
N LEU A 410 5.88 -1.50 0.35
CA LEU A 410 4.72 -0.94 1.04
C LEU A 410 4.94 -0.88 2.56
N VAL A 411 5.60 -1.89 3.12
CA VAL A 411 6.00 -1.89 4.53
C VAL A 411 7.06 -0.82 4.77
N ALA A 412 8.06 -0.64 3.89
CA ALA A 412 9.03 0.45 3.99
C ALA A 412 8.36 1.83 3.97
N ILE A 413 7.34 2.04 3.12
CA ILE A 413 6.54 3.26 3.11
C ILE A 413 5.74 3.42 4.42
N HIS A 414 5.15 2.34 4.94
CA HIS A 414 4.45 2.37 6.22
C HIS A 414 5.38 2.81 7.36
N GLU A 415 6.55 2.18 7.49
CA GLU A 415 7.55 2.54 8.52
C GLU A 415 8.02 4.00 8.38
N ALA A 416 8.22 4.48 7.15
CA ALA A 416 8.55 5.88 6.90
C ALA A 416 7.42 6.84 7.29
N CYS A 417 6.16 6.47 7.04
CA CYS A 417 5.00 7.25 7.48
C CYS A 417 4.93 7.29 9.01
N GLU A 418 5.10 6.15 9.68
CA GLU A 418 5.08 6.07 11.14
C GLU A 418 6.23 6.87 11.79
N TYR A 419 7.43 6.83 11.20
CA TYR A 419 8.56 7.65 11.62
C TYR A 419 8.23 9.15 11.64
N ILE A 420 7.53 9.65 10.63
CA ILE A 420 7.09 11.05 10.54
C ILE A 420 5.90 11.32 11.47
N ARG A 421 4.86 10.47 11.47
CA ARG A 421 3.65 10.65 12.29
C ARG A 421 3.94 10.69 13.78
N GLN A 422 4.92 9.90 14.23
CA GLN A 422 5.36 9.87 15.63
C GLN A 422 6.28 11.05 16.00
N GLY A 423 6.52 11.98 15.08
CA GLY A 423 7.40 13.14 15.30
C GLY A 423 8.88 12.77 15.47
N ARG A 424 9.28 11.55 15.08
CA ARG A 424 10.69 11.10 15.15
C ARG A 424 11.52 11.64 13.98
N GLY A 425 10.88 11.92 12.85
CA GLY A 425 11.49 12.55 11.68
C GLY A 425 10.62 13.60 11.02
N ASP A 426 11.24 14.41 10.17
CA ASP A 426 10.58 15.49 9.42
C ASP A 426 10.50 15.18 7.92
N MET A 427 11.39 14.30 7.43
CA MET A 427 11.42 13.83 6.05
C MET A 427 11.83 12.35 5.99
N ALA A 428 11.40 11.64 4.96
CA ALA A 428 11.86 10.27 4.72
C ALA A 428 11.94 9.93 3.23
N LEU A 429 12.97 9.21 2.83
CA LEU A 429 13.02 8.51 1.54
C LEU A 429 12.50 7.08 1.77
N ALA A 430 11.54 6.64 0.98
CA ALA A 430 10.98 5.29 1.07
C ALA A 430 10.80 4.68 -0.31
N GLY A 431 11.04 3.37 -0.46
CA GLY A 431 10.92 2.73 -1.76
C GLY A 431 11.24 1.26 -1.76
N GLY A 432 11.49 0.70 -2.94
CA GLY A 432 11.98 -0.66 -3.10
C GLY A 432 12.60 -0.94 -4.46
N VAL A 433 13.40 -2.00 -4.51
CA VAL A 433 14.10 -2.46 -5.72
C VAL A 433 14.00 -3.99 -5.84
N ASN A 434 13.88 -4.48 -7.07
CA ASN A 434 13.88 -5.90 -7.37
C ASN A 434 14.53 -6.16 -8.73
N LEU A 435 15.57 -7.00 -8.76
CA LEU A 435 16.21 -7.48 -9.99
C LEU A 435 16.41 -9.00 -9.96
N TYR A 436 16.33 -9.63 -11.13
CA TYR A 436 16.69 -11.02 -11.38
C TYR A 436 18.05 -11.08 -12.06
N LEU A 437 19.09 -11.34 -11.26
CA LEU A 437 20.47 -11.26 -11.70
C LEU A 437 21.14 -12.62 -11.98
N HIS A 438 20.52 -13.73 -11.58
CA HIS A 438 21.10 -15.07 -11.70
C HIS A 438 20.04 -16.16 -11.96
N PRO A 439 20.30 -17.18 -12.79
CA PRO A 439 19.35 -18.24 -13.14
C PRO A 439 18.86 -19.07 -11.94
N ALA A 440 19.67 -19.21 -10.89
CA ALA A 440 19.31 -19.92 -9.66
C ALA A 440 17.98 -19.43 -9.05
N THR A 441 17.65 -18.14 -9.23
CA THR A 441 16.38 -17.58 -8.76
C THR A 441 15.18 -18.18 -9.51
N TYR A 442 15.26 -18.31 -10.84
CA TYR A 442 14.20 -18.93 -11.64
C TYR A 442 14.06 -20.42 -11.37
N ILE A 443 15.18 -21.12 -11.13
CA ILE A 443 15.20 -22.53 -10.72
C ILE A 443 14.50 -22.70 -9.37
N GLY A 444 14.85 -21.88 -8.37
CA GLY A 444 14.23 -21.91 -7.04
C GLY A 444 12.74 -21.60 -7.08
N LEU A 445 12.33 -20.59 -7.84
CA LEU A 445 10.92 -20.25 -8.04
C LEU A 445 10.14 -21.37 -8.74
N SER A 446 10.76 -22.02 -9.74
CA SER A 446 10.17 -23.18 -10.44
C SER A 446 10.02 -24.38 -9.50
N ARG A 447 11.05 -24.69 -8.70
CA ARG A 447 11.01 -25.77 -7.71
C ARG A 447 9.88 -25.59 -6.71
N ASN A 448 9.62 -24.35 -6.30
CA ASN A 448 8.52 -24.00 -5.39
C ASN A 448 7.16 -23.82 -6.10
N GLN A 449 7.10 -24.05 -7.42
CA GLN A 449 5.89 -23.94 -8.24
C GLN A 449 5.19 -22.57 -8.16
N MET A 450 5.97 -21.49 -8.00
CA MET A 450 5.43 -20.14 -7.77
C MET A 450 5.21 -19.33 -9.05
N ILE A 451 5.93 -19.64 -10.13
CA ILE A 451 5.93 -18.84 -11.36
C ILE A 451 5.08 -19.46 -12.46
N SER A 452 4.57 -18.63 -13.35
CA SER A 452 3.86 -19.05 -14.55
C SER A 452 4.84 -19.45 -15.66
N ASP A 453 4.48 -20.45 -16.46
CA ASP A 453 5.11 -20.80 -17.74
C ASP A 453 4.56 -20.01 -18.94
N SER A 454 3.58 -19.13 -18.69
CA SER A 454 2.95 -18.27 -19.69
C SER A 454 3.71 -16.98 -19.94
N GLU A 455 3.63 -16.47 -21.16
CA GLU A 455 4.06 -15.13 -21.56
C GLU A 455 3.15 -14.01 -21.01
N HIS A 456 2.12 -14.37 -20.24
CA HIS A 456 1.13 -13.46 -19.68
C HIS A 456 0.93 -13.69 -18.19
N CYS A 457 0.84 -12.60 -17.43
CA CYS A 457 0.35 -12.64 -16.06
C CYS A 457 -1.18 -12.61 -16.07
N MET A 458 -1.79 -13.69 -15.56
CA MET A 458 -3.22 -13.99 -15.71
C MET A 458 -4.05 -13.44 -14.53
N ALA A 459 -3.72 -12.24 -14.04
CA ALA A 459 -4.44 -11.62 -12.91
C ALA A 459 -5.94 -11.51 -13.24
N PHE A 460 -6.79 -11.97 -12.32
CA PHE A 460 -8.25 -12.05 -12.46
C PHE A 460 -8.76 -12.94 -13.61
N SER A 461 -7.88 -13.61 -14.33
CA SER A 461 -8.19 -14.41 -15.52
C SER A 461 -8.20 -15.90 -15.19
N LYS A 462 -8.95 -16.69 -15.96
CA LYS A 462 -8.98 -18.15 -15.85
C LYS A 462 -7.63 -18.78 -16.23
N GLY A 463 -7.29 -19.93 -15.64
CA GLY A 463 -6.12 -20.72 -16.05
C GLY A 463 -4.79 -20.16 -15.53
N SER A 464 -4.84 -19.47 -14.39
CA SER A 464 -3.72 -18.75 -13.81
C SER A 464 -2.94 -19.66 -12.86
N ASN A 465 -1.66 -19.89 -13.15
CA ASN A 465 -0.86 -20.99 -12.58
C ASN A 465 0.42 -20.53 -11.85
N GLY A 466 0.47 -19.25 -11.46
CA GLY A 466 1.62 -18.60 -10.83
C GLY A 466 1.80 -17.18 -11.35
N PHE A 467 2.74 -16.44 -10.77
CA PHE A 467 3.04 -15.09 -11.22
C PHE A 467 4.13 -15.07 -12.30
N VAL A 468 4.18 -14.02 -13.12
CA VAL A 468 5.32 -13.76 -14.02
C VAL A 468 6.30 -12.83 -13.31
N PRO A 469 7.58 -13.21 -13.11
CA PRO A 469 8.62 -12.36 -12.53
C PRO A 469 8.71 -10.95 -13.15
N GLY A 470 8.91 -9.93 -12.32
CA GLY A 470 9.09 -8.54 -12.76
C GLY A 470 10.25 -7.84 -12.07
N GLU A 471 10.82 -6.85 -12.73
CA GLU A 471 11.85 -5.98 -12.18
C GLU A 471 11.36 -4.55 -12.02
N GLY A 472 11.99 -3.82 -11.11
CA GLY A 472 11.67 -2.41 -10.95
C GLY A 472 12.42 -1.78 -9.79
N VAL A 473 12.46 -0.45 -9.82
CA VAL A 473 12.94 0.38 -8.72
C VAL A 473 12.04 1.61 -8.61
N GLY A 474 11.68 1.98 -7.39
CA GLY A 474 10.94 3.22 -7.15
C GLY A 474 11.27 3.79 -5.77
N VAL A 475 11.25 5.11 -5.67
CA VAL A 475 11.51 5.87 -4.44
C VAL A 475 10.58 7.07 -4.37
N ILE A 476 10.05 7.35 -3.19
CA ILE A 476 9.29 8.56 -2.85
C ILE A 476 9.97 9.33 -1.72
N VAL A 477 9.76 10.64 -1.71
CA VAL A 477 10.13 11.55 -0.61
C VAL A 477 8.87 11.96 0.12
N LEU A 478 8.88 11.78 1.44
CA LEU A 478 7.73 11.97 2.33
C LEU A 478 7.98 13.08 3.34
N LYS A 479 6.95 13.88 3.63
CA LYS A 479 6.90 14.84 4.75
C LYS A 479 5.51 14.86 5.37
N ALA A 480 5.40 15.36 6.59
CA ALA A 480 4.09 15.68 7.15
C ALA A 480 3.37 16.68 6.23
N TYR A 481 2.10 16.45 5.91
CA TYR A 481 1.38 17.25 4.92
C TYR A 481 1.38 18.74 5.24
N GLU A 482 1.20 19.11 6.51
CA GLU A 482 1.28 20.50 6.94
C GLU A 482 2.68 21.10 6.80
N GLN A 483 3.73 20.31 7.04
CA GLN A 483 5.11 20.77 6.88
C GLN A 483 5.45 20.97 5.40
N ALA A 484 4.99 20.06 4.53
CA ALA A 484 5.13 20.22 3.09
C ALA A 484 4.48 21.52 2.59
N LEU A 485 3.27 21.83 3.08
CA LEU A 485 2.61 23.09 2.76
C LEU A 485 3.36 24.32 3.29
N ARG A 486 3.88 24.26 4.52
CA ARG A 486 4.66 25.35 5.12
C ARG A 486 5.95 25.63 4.36
N ASP A 487 6.60 24.59 3.87
CA ASP A 487 7.90 24.69 3.21
C ASP A 487 7.78 24.99 1.71
N GLY A 488 6.55 25.11 1.20
CA GLY A 488 6.27 25.41 -0.20
C GLY A 488 6.60 24.24 -1.12
N ASP A 489 6.47 23.00 -0.65
CA ASP A 489 6.77 21.82 -1.44
C ASP A 489 5.64 21.51 -2.43
N GLY A 490 6.01 21.04 -3.62
CA GLY A 490 5.05 20.46 -4.56
C GLY A 490 4.60 19.09 -4.04
N ILE A 491 3.30 18.80 -4.15
CA ILE A 491 2.70 17.58 -3.59
C ILE A 491 2.01 16.80 -4.71
N TYR A 492 2.46 15.57 -4.96
CA TYR A 492 1.84 14.65 -5.91
C TYR A 492 0.52 14.07 -5.36
N ALA A 493 0.60 13.55 -4.15
CA ALA A 493 -0.51 12.86 -3.49
C ALA A 493 -0.31 12.86 -1.98
N VAL A 494 -1.35 12.45 -1.25
CA VAL A 494 -1.33 12.38 0.21
C VAL A 494 -1.66 10.96 0.65
N ILE A 495 -0.77 10.36 1.46
CA ILE A 495 -1.04 9.10 2.16
C ILE A 495 -1.89 9.44 3.38
N ARG A 496 -3.14 8.96 3.36
CA ARG A 496 -4.15 9.20 4.39
C ARG A 496 -4.15 8.14 5.48
N GLY A 497 -3.73 6.91 5.15
CA GLY A 497 -3.64 5.80 6.08
C GLY A 497 -2.74 4.70 5.55
N SER A 498 -2.13 3.96 6.46
CA SER A 498 -1.32 2.78 6.17
C SER A 498 -1.43 1.78 7.31
N ALA A 499 -1.42 0.49 6.99
CA ALA A 499 -1.39 -0.57 8.00
C ALA A 499 -0.60 -1.78 7.50
N VAL A 500 -0.05 -2.52 8.46
CA VAL A 500 0.69 -3.76 8.25
C VAL A 500 0.25 -4.79 9.28
N ASN A 501 0.01 -6.03 8.84
CA ASN A 501 -0.25 -7.16 9.75
C ASN A 501 0.35 -8.47 9.19
N HIS A 502 0.04 -9.59 9.85
CA HIS A 502 0.45 -10.92 9.41
C HIS A 502 -0.74 -11.87 9.38
N ASN A 503 -0.70 -12.87 8.49
CA ASN A 503 -1.68 -13.95 8.38
C ASN A 503 -1.77 -14.87 9.61
N GLY A 504 -0.91 -14.71 10.62
CA GLY A 504 -0.80 -15.69 11.70
C GLY A 504 -0.49 -17.11 11.20
N ARG A 505 -1.18 -18.12 11.75
CA ARG A 505 -1.04 -19.53 11.39
C ARG A 505 -2.08 -19.89 10.32
N THR A 506 -1.60 -20.38 9.18
CA THR A 506 -2.41 -20.90 8.07
C THR A 506 -1.86 -22.26 7.60
N TYR A 507 -2.47 -22.89 6.59
CA TYR A 507 -2.05 -24.20 6.05
C TYR A 507 -0.59 -24.27 5.59
N SER A 508 0.00 -23.14 5.19
CA SER A 508 1.43 -23.01 4.93
C SER A 508 1.84 -21.54 5.09
N THR A 509 3.13 -21.27 5.30
CA THR A 509 3.64 -19.89 5.44
C THR A 509 3.27 -18.97 4.28
N ALA A 510 3.09 -19.52 3.07
CA ALA A 510 2.70 -18.79 1.87
C ALA A 510 1.19 -18.78 1.59
N THR A 511 0.37 -19.43 2.42
CA THR A 511 -1.08 -19.44 2.24
C THR A 511 -1.67 -18.10 2.73
N PRO A 512 -2.36 -17.34 1.85
CA PRO A 512 -3.00 -16.09 2.24
C PRO A 512 -4.18 -16.33 3.19
N ASP A 513 -4.47 -15.35 4.04
CA ASP A 513 -5.66 -15.33 4.91
C ASP A 513 -6.54 -14.12 4.54
N PRO A 514 -7.75 -14.34 3.98
CA PRO A 514 -8.65 -13.27 3.57
C PRO A 514 -9.22 -12.48 4.77
N THR A 515 -9.25 -13.05 5.97
CA THR A 515 -9.67 -12.37 7.20
C THR A 515 -8.61 -11.36 7.63
N GLN A 516 -7.34 -11.78 7.61
CA GLN A 516 -6.23 -10.89 7.94
C GLN A 516 -6.01 -9.82 6.86
N GLN A 517 -6.28 -10.13 5.58
CA GLN A 517 -6.29 -9.12 4.52
C GLN A 517 -7.41 -8.08 4.71
N ALA A 518 -8.62 -8.50 5.06
CA ALA A 518 -9.71 -7.57 5.39
C ALA A 518 -9.34 -6.70 6.60
N ALA A 519 -8.72 -7.30 7.62
CA ALA A 519 -8.29 -6.60 8.84
C ALA A 519 -7.24 -5.52 8.55
N VAL A 520 -6.23 -5.76 7.69
CA VAL A 520 -5.23 -4.73 7.36
C VAL A 520 -5.86 -3.54 6.61
N ILE A 521 -6.84 -3.80 5.73
CA ILE A 521 -7.56 -2.75 5.03
C ILE A 521 -8.40 -1.94 6.02
N GLN A 522 -9.13 -2.59 6.92
CA GLN A 522 -9.91 -1.93 7.98
C GLN A 522 -9.04 -1.12 8.94
N GLN A 523 -7.84 -1.61 9.28
CA GLN A 523 -6.88 -0.88 10.11
C GLN A 523 -6.41 0.40 9.41
N ALA A 524 -6.08 0.35 8.12
CA ALA A 524 -5.69 1.54 7.36
C ALA A 524 -6.84 2.57 7.27
N LEU A 525 -8.08 2.09 7.06
CA LEU A 525 -9.29 2.92 7.07
C LEU A 525 -9.49 3.59 8.43
N THR A 526 -9.38 2.81 9.51
CA THR A 526 -9.51 3.29 10.90
C THR A 526 -8.44 4.33 11.23
N GLN A 527 -7.18 4.06 10.88
CA GLN A 527 -6.08 5.02 11.06
C GLN A 527 -6.37 6.33 10.33
N SER A 528 -6.89 6.26 9.10
CA SER A 528 -7.19 7.45 8.29
C SER A 528 -8.46 8.20 8.69
N GLY A 529 -9.31 7.61 9.55
CA GLY A 529 -10.65 8.11 9.86
C GLY A 529 -11.56 8.25 8.63
N LEU A 530 -11.30 7.50 7.54
CA LEU A 530 -12.03 7.62 6.29
C LEU A 530 -13.17 6.61 6.20
N ASP A 531 -14.29 7.09 5.66
CA ASP A 531 -15.39 6.22 5.26
C ASP A 531 -14.99 5.41 3.99
N PRO A 532 -15.10 4.06 4.02
CA PRO A 532 -14.83 3.19 2.85
C PRO A 532 -15.58 3.61 1.59
N ARG A 533 -16.75 4.22 1.75
CA ARG A 533 -17.58 4.79 0.69
C ARG A 533 -16.92 5.88 -0.14
N THR A 534 -15.81 6.42 0.33
CA THR A 534 -15.06 7.50 -0.33
C THR A 534 -13.90 6.99 -1.19
N ILE A 535 -13.58 5.70 -1.12
CA ILE A 535 -12.60 5.05 -1.99
C ILE A 535 -13.27 4.74 -3.32
N SER A 536 -12.59 5.05 -4.42
CA SER A 536 -13.14 4.92 -5.77
C SER A 536 -12.37 3.94 -6.66
N TYR A 537 -11.12 3.64 -6.28
CA TYR A 537 -10.24 2.73 -7.00
C TYR A 537 -9.46 1.85 -6.04
N ILE A 538 -9.23 0.60 -6.41
CA ILE A 538 -8.38 -0.35 -5.66
C ILE A 538 -7.30 -0.87 -6.61
N GLU A 539 -6.05 -0.65 -6.23
CA GLU A 539 -4.90 -1.31 -6.85
C GLU A 539 -4.58 -2.59 -6.06
N ALA A 540 -5.02 -3.71 -6.59
CA ALA A 540 -4.93 -5.01 -5.95
C ALA A 540 -3.52 -5.61 -6.02
N ALA A 541 -3.23 -6.52 -5.09
CA ALA A 541 -2.04 -7.35 -5.07
C ALA A 541 -2.07 -8.45 -6.15
N ALA A 542 -3.26 -8.80 -6.64
CA ALA A 542 -3.54 -9.83 -7.65
C ALA A 542 -2.38 -10.07 -8.62
N ASN A 543 -1.82 -11.27 -8.53
CA ASN A 543 -0.57 -11.65 -9.18
C ASN A 543 -0.77 -12.73 -10.26
N GLY A 544 -2.01 -13.11 -10.54
CA GLY A 544 -2.32 -14.16 -11.51
C GLY A 544 -2.26 -15.56 -10.92
N SER A 545 -2.66 -15.71 -9.65
CA SER A 545 -2.98 -17.02 -9.11
C SER A 545 -4.47 -17.10 -8.82
N GLU A 546 -5.15 -18.08 -9.42
CA GLU A 546 -6.62 -18.17 -9.43
C GLU A 546 -7.20 -18.13 -8.01
N ARG A 547 -6.62 -18.93 -7.12
CA ARG A 547 -7.02 -18.98 -5.72
C ARG A 547 -6.64 -17.71 -4.95
N ILE A 548 -5.43 -17.17 -5.16
CA ILE A 548 -4.95 -16.01 -4.38
C ILE A 548 -5.74 -14.76 -4.76
N ASP A 549 -5.95 -14.53 -6.07
CA ASP A 549 -6.73 -13.42 -6.58
C ASP A 549 -8.18 -13.48 -6.04
N ALA A 550 -8.80 -14.67 -6.01
CA ALA A 550 -10.15 -14.84 -5.47
C ALA A 550 -10.22 -14.55 -3.96
N LEU A 551 -9.25 -15.02 -3.17
CA LEU A 551 -9.18 -14.74 -1.74
C LEU A 551 -8.98 -13.25 -1.45
N GLU A 552 -8.21 -12.54 -2.28
CA GLU A 552 -8.05 -11.09 -2.14
C GLU A 552 -9.38 -10.35 -2.40
N LEU A 553 -10.13 -10.70 -3.44
CA LEU A 553 -11.44 -10.06 -3.66
C LEU A 553 -12.44 -10.42 -2.56
N ALA A 554 -12.42 -11.64 -2.01
CA ALA A 554 -13.26 -11.99 -0.87
C ALA A 554 -12.94 -11.11 0.35
N ALA A 555 -11.65 -10.85 0.61
CA ALA A 555 -11.21 -9.92 1.65
C ALA A 555 -11.72 -8.49 1.40
N LEU A 556 -11.60 -7.99 0.16
CA LEU A 556 -12.12 -6.68 -0.21
C LEU A 556 -13.65 -6.60 -0.06
N ARG A 557 -14.39 -7.64 -0.44
CA ARG A 557 -15.84 -7.72 -0.27
C ARG A 557 -16.24 -7.61 1.19
N ARG A 558 -15.49 -8.20 2.13
CA ARG A 558 -15.79 -8.07 3.57
C ARG A 558 -15.71 -6.63 4.07
N VAL A 559 -14.89 -5.79 3.44
CA VAL A 559 -14.72 -4.38 3.82
C VAL A 559 -15.66 -3.44 3.08
N PHE A 560 -15.87 -3.67 1.79
CA PHE A 560 -16.61 -2.78 0.90
C PHE A 560 -18.02 -3.29 0.52
N GLY A 561 -18.36 -4.54 0.84
CA GLY A 561 -19.60 -5.21 0.41
C GLY A 561 -20.86 -4.86 1.19
N ALA A 562 -20.75 -4.38 2.44
CA ALA A 562 -21.92 -4.06 3.27
C ALA A 562 -22.78 -2.88 2.75
N TYR A 563 -22.37 -2.20 1.68
CA TYR A 563 -23.01 -0.99 1.16
C TYR A 563 -23.93 -1.28 -0.05
N GLU A 564 -24.64 -2.40 -0.01
CA GLU A 564 -25.17 -3.16 -1.16
C GLU A 564 -26.40 -2.58 -1.88
N HIS A 565 -26.91 -1.38 -1.59
CA HIS A 565 -28.09 -0.85 -2.27
C HIS A 565 -27.89 0.60 -2.77
N GLY A 566 -27.55 0.75 -4.05
CA GLY A 566 -27.66 2.02 -4.80
C GLY A 566 -26.37 2.81 -5.05
N ARG A 567 -25.19 2.20 -5.02
CA ARG A 567 -23.90 2.89 -5.30
C ARG A 567 -23.26 2.49 -6.62
N GLU A 568 -22.65 3.49 -7.27
CA GLU A 568 -21.72 3.30 -8.38
C GLU A 568 -20.53 2.43 -7.94
N GLU A 569 -20.16 1.46 -8.79
CA GLU A 569 -19.22 0.34 -8.56
C GLU A 569 -17.78 0.80 -8.22
N TYR A 570 -17.11 0.12 -7.28
CA TYR A 570 -15.69 0.34 -6.98
C TYR A 570 -14.84 -0.14 -8.17
N LYS A 571 -13.98 0.73 -8.72
CA LYS A 571 -13.04 0.31 -9.76
C LYS A 571 -11.89 -0.48 -9.15
N ILE A 572 -11.47 -1.56 -9.80
CA ILE A 572 -10.32 -2.36 -9.37
C ILE A 572 -9.38 -2.64 -10.53
N GLY A 573 -8.09 -2.78 -10.23
CA GLY A 573 -7.10 -3.17 -11.22
C GLY A 573 -5.81 -3.71 -10.60
N SER A 574 -4.91 -4.19 -11.45
CA SER A 574 -3.56 -4.61 -11.08
C SER A 574 -2.58 -4.19 -12.17
N VAL A 575 -1.38 -3.75 -11.78
CA VAL A 575 -0.30 -3.39 -12.69
C VAL A 575 0.55 -4.59 -13.13
N LYS A 576 0.43 -5.72 -12.42
CA LYS A 576 1.28 -6.90 -12.63
C LYS A 576 1.11 -7.56 -14.02
N PRO A 577 -0.07 -7.55 -14.66
CA PRO A 577 -0.21 -7.94 -16.07
C PRO A 577 0.67 -7.15 -17.04
N THR A 578 0.97 -5.91 -16.70
CA THR A 578 1.77 -4.98 -17.51
C THR A 578 3.26 -5.17 -17.24
N VAL A 579 3.68 -5.15 -15.97
CA VAL A 579 5.11 -5.10 -15.58
C VAL A 579 5.62 -6.33 -14.84
N GLY A 580 4.86 -7.42 -14.81
CA GLY A 580 5.16 -8.59 -13.99
C GLY A 580 5.03 -8.30 -12.49
N HIS A 581 5.32 -9.33 -11.70
CA HIS A 581 5.35 -9.25 -10.24
C HIS A 581 6.73 -8.81 -9.78
N ALA A 582 6.89 -7.52 -9.51
CA ALA A 582 8.16 -6.90 -9.12
C ALA A 582 8.58 -7.18 -7.66
N GLU A 583 8.02 -8.22 -7.03
CA GLU A 583 8.26 -8.65 -5.64
C GLU A 583 8.48 -7.46 -4.69
N ALA A 584 9.70 -7.24 -4.19
CA ALA A 584 10.00 -6.17 -3.23
C ALA A 584 9.65 -4.77 -3.74
N ALA A 585 9.68 -4.53 -5.06
CA ALA A 585 9.32 -3.28 -5.71
C ALA A 585 7.87 -3.25 -6.22
N SER A 586 7.08 -4.33 -6.06
CA SER A 586 5.66 -4.38 -6.51
C SER A 586 4.85 -3.21 -5.96
N GLY A 587 5.07 -2.90 -4.69
CA GLY A 587 4.40 -1.80 -4.03
C GLY A 587 4.66 -0.43 -4.64
N MET A 588 5.90 -0.20 -5.10
CA MET A 588 6.25 1.05 -5.80
C MET A 588 5.66 1.13 -7.20
N ALA A 589 5.61 0.01 -7.94
CA ALA A 589 4.97 -0.02 -9.25
C ALA A 589 3.47 0.30 -9.15
N GLN A 590 2.79 -0.28 -8.15
CA GLN A 590 1.39 0.00 -7.81
C GLN A 590 1.18 1.46 -7.40
N LEU A 591 1.99 1.97 -6.47
CA LEU A 591 1.89 3.35 -6.00
C LEU A 591 2.16 4.37 -7.10
N SER A 592 3.16 4.13 -7.96
CA SER A 592 3.47 5.02 -9.08
C SER A 592 2.32 5.08 -10.08
N LYS A 593 1.68 3.93 -10.39
CA LYS A 593 0.47 3.88 -11.24
C LYS A 593 -0.66 4.71 -10.63
N VAL A 594 -0.92 4.56 -9.33
CA VAL A 594 -1.98 5.31 -8.64
C VAL A 594 -1.69 6.81 -8.60
N ILE A 595 -0.46 7.21 -8.28
CA ILE A 595 -0.06 8.62 -8.28
C ILE A 595 -0.26 9.22 -9.67
N LEU A 596 0.27 8.60 -10.73
CA LEU A 596 0.09 9.08 -12.10
C LEU A 596 -1.40 9.16 -12.48
N SER A 597 -2.19 8.16 -12.09
CA SER A 597 -3.64 8.16 -12.33
C SER A 597 -4.36 9.30 -11.62
N LEU A 598 -3.96 9.65 -10.38
CA LEU A 598 -4.49 10.79 -9.65
C LEU A 598 -4.13 12.11 -10.34
N MET A 599 -2.89 12.24 -10.77
CA MET A 599 -2.33 13.44 -11.42
C MET A 599 -3.02 13.71 -12.76
N HIS A 600 -3.15 12.68 -13.59
CA HIS A 600 -3.85 12.74 -14.87
C HIS A 600 -5.38 12.61 -14.74
N GLN A 601 -5.90 12.42 -13.53
CA GLN A 601 -7.32 12.22 -13.24
C GLN A 601 -7.95 11.14 -14.15
N THR A 602 -7.20 10.08 -14.42
CA THR A 602 -7.51 9.06 -15.43
C THR A 602 -7.13 7.70 -14.89
N LEU A 603 -8.03 6.72 -15.00
CA LEU A 603 -7.79 5.32 -14.67
C LEU A 603 -7.31 4.58 -15.92
N VAL A 604 -6.17 3.89 -15.79
CA VAL A 604 -5.55 3.11 -16.86
C VAL A 604 -6.09 1.68 -16.91
N PRO A 605 -6.09 1.03 -18.09
CA PRO A 605 -6.56 -0.35 -18.22
C PRO A 605 -5.69 -1.35 -17.44
N THR A 606 -6.35 -2.36 -16.87
CA THR A 606 -5.72 -3.61 -16.43
C THR A 606 -5.73 -4.57 -17.61
N VAL A 607 -4.55 -5.07 -17.99
CA VAL A 607 -4.42 -6.01 -19.10
C VAL A 607 -5.02 -7.35 -18.67
N VAL A 608 -6.02 -7.83 -19.42
CA VAL A 608 -6.68 -9.12 -19.22
C VAL A 608 -6.62 -9.88 -20.54
N ARG A 609 -6.08 -11.10 -20.52
CA ARG A 609 -6.06 -11.97 -21.70
C ARG A 609 -7.33 -12.80 -21.76
N GLY A 610 -7.84 -12.99 -22.99
CA GLY A 610 -9.07 -13.75 -23.23
C GLY A 610 -10.30 -12.95 -23.65
N ALA A 611 -10.20 -11.62 -23.76
CA ALA A 611 -11.33 -10.73 -24.00
C ALA A 611 -11.98 -10.80 -25.40
N SER A 612 -11.98 -11.95 -26.08
CA SER A 612 -12.86 -12.21 -27.23
C SER A 612 -14.32 -12.37 -26.79
N SER A 613 -14.54 -12.81 -25.53
CA SER A 613 -15.87 -12.94 -24.91
C SER A 613 -15.89 -12.30 -23.50
N PRO A 614 -16.92 -11.52 -23.12
CA PRO A 614 -16.98 -10.83 -21.83
C PRO A 614 -17.11 -11.73 -20.59
N THR A 615 -17.40 -13.02 -20.73
CA THR A 615 -17.76 -13.89 -19.58
C THR A 615 -16.96 -15.18 -19.44
N GLU A 616 -16.27 -15.63 -20.49
CA GLU A 616 -15.54 -16.92 -20.48
C GLU A 616 -14.09 -16.79 -19.95
N ASP A 617 -13.57 -15.55 -19.98
CA ASP A 617 -12.19 -15.12 -19.71
C ASP A 617 -11.79 -15.05 -18.23
N PHE A 618 -12.78 -14.78 -17.37
CA PHE A 618 -12.54 -14.43 -15.98
C PHE A 618 -12.37 -15.66 -15.11
N ASN A 619 -11.62 -15.48 -14.03
CA ASN A 619 -11.55 -16.46 -12.97
C ASN A 619 -12.98 -16.73 -12.43
N PRO A 620 -13.52 -17.95 -12.57
CA PRO A 620 -14.89 -18.28 -12.16
C PRO A 620 -15.11 -18.18 -10.65
N ALA A 621 -14.04 -18.20 -9.85
CA ALA A 621 -14.11 -17.98 -8.41
C ALA A 621 -14.33 -16.50 -8.03
N ILE A 622 -14.37 -15.57 -9.00
CA ILE A 622 -14.62 -14.14 -8.79
C ILE A 622 -15.92 -13.74 -9.51
N PRO A 623 -17.08 -13.79 -8.85
CA PRO A 623 -18.35 -13.40 -9.44
C PRO A 623 -18.50 -11.87 -9.47
N PHE A 624 -17.74 -11.19 -10.35
CA PHE A 624 -17.77 -9.73 -10.49
C PHE A 624 -19.19 -9.16 -10.68
N ALA A 625 -20.09 -9.89 -11.34
CA ALA A 625 -21.48 -9.47 -11.54
C ALA A 625 -22.31 -9.39 -10.24
N GLN A 626 -21.90 -10.08 -9.19
CA GLN A 626 -22.58 -10.11 -7.88
C GLN A 626 -21.89 -9.24 -6.84
N TRP A 627 -20.68 -8.72 -7.14
CA TRP A 627 -19.83 -8.01 -6.20
C TRP A 627 -19.75 -6.52 -6.57
N PRO A 628 -19.49 -5.62 -5.61
CA PRO A 628 -19.49 -4.18 -5.86
C PRO A 628 -18.24 -3.69 -6.62
N PHE A 629 -17.48 -4.60 -7.24
CA PHE A 629 -16.21 -4.31 -7.90
C PHE A 629 -16.34 -4.45 -9.41
N GLN A 630 -15.82 -3.47 -10.13
CA GLN A 630 -15.72 -3.49 -11.58
C GLN A 630 -14.27 -3.38 -12.01
N LEU A 631 -13.82 -4.36 -12.78
CA LEU A 631 -12.47 -4.36 -13.32
C LEU A 631 -12.28 -3.19 -14.30
N GLN A 632 -11.25 -2.39 -14.07
CA GLN A 632 -10.88 -1.29 -14.95
C GLN A 632 -10.20 -1.83 -16.21
N ARG A 633 -10.97 -2.00 -17.29
CA ARG A 633 -10.50 -2.62 -18.55
C ARG A 633 -10.10 -1.64 -19.63
N GLU A 634 -10.57 -0.40 -19.53
CA GLU A 634 -10.40 0.63 -20.54
C GLU A 634 -9.77 1.87 -19.91
N LEU A 635 -9.17 2.72 -20.72
CA LEU A 635 -8.77 4.05 -20.28
C LEU A 635 -10.02 4.88 -20.01
N ALA A 636 -10.20 5.40 -18.80
CA ALA A 636 -11.38 6.17 -18.45
C ALA A 636 -11.06 7.36 -17.54
N PRO A 637 -11.80 8.49 -17.63
CA PRO A 637 -11.69 9.56 -16.67
C PRO A 637 -11.96 9.04 -15.25
N TRP A 638 -11.03 9.32 -14.33
CA TRP A 638 -11.26 9.07 -12.91
C TRP A 638 -12.21 10.14 -12.42
N LYS A 639 -13.49 9.82 -12.25
CA LYS A 639 -14.48 10.80 -11.78
C LYS A 639 -14.33 11.05 -10.28
N GLN A 640 -14.58 12.28 -9.86
CA GLN A 640 -14.66 12.62 -8.45
C GLN A 640 -16.00 12.13 -7.89
N LEU A 641 -15.97 11.40 -6.77
CA LEU A 641 -17.19 10.89 -6.15
C LEU A 641 -17.88 11.98 -5.30
N ALA A 642 -19.18 11.83 -5.11
CA ALA A 642 -19.94 12.54 -4.08
C ALA A 642 -20.49 11.53 -3.05
N VAL A 643 -20.20 11.74 -1.78
CA VAL A 643 -20.72 10.92 -0.67
C VAL A 643 -21.57 11.82 0.22
N ASP A 644 -22.82 11.39 0.46
CA ASP A 644 -23.81 12.14 1.24
C ASP A 644 -23.95 13.61 0.77
N GLY A 645 -23.97 13.81 -0.55
CA GLY A 645 -24.08 15.13 -1.20
C GLY A 645 -22.79 15.96 -1.28
N HIS A 646 -21.66 15.45 -0.76
CA HIS A 646 -20.40 16.18 -0.70
C HIS A 646 -19.35 15.57 -1.63
N ALA A 647 -18.74 16.41 -2.48
CA ALA A 647 -17.64 15.99 -3.33
C ALA A 647 -16.42 15.57 -2.48
N VAL A 648 -15.93 14.35 -2.69
CA VAL A 648 -14.77 13.81 -1.97
C VAL A 648 -13.54 13.76 -2.89
N PRO A 649 -12.32 13.98 -2.39
CA PRO A 649 -11.11 13.79 -3.18
C PRO A 649 -11.04 12.38 -3.78
N ARG A 650 -10.39 12.24 -4.95
CA ARG A 650 -10.11 10.93 -5.53
C ARG A 650 -9.23 10.15 -4.58
N ARG A 651 -9.65 8.93 -4.25
CA ARG A 651 -8.98 8.06 -3.27
C ARG A 651 -8.83 6.67 -3.84
N ALA A 652 -7.67 6.08 -3.60
CA ALA A 652 -7.38 4.70 -3.90
C ALA A 652 -6.83 3.94 -2.70
N GLY A 653 -7.23 2.67 -2.58
CA GLY A 653 -6.56 1.69 -1.73
C GLY A 653 -5.51 0.94 -2.55
N ILE A 654 -4.36 0.63 -1.95
CA ILE A 654 -3.28 -0.15 -2.56
C ILE A 654 -2.94 -1.30 -1.63
N THR A 655 -3.07 -2.53 -2.10
CA THR A 655 -2.76 -3.74 -1.32
C THR A 655 -1.50 -4.41 -1.85
N SER A 656 -0.62 -4.83 -0.94
CA SER A 656 0.46 -5.76 -1.25
C SER A 656 0.53 -6.86 -0.20
N ILE A 657 0.66 -8.10 -0.67
CA ILE A 657 0.64 -9.33 0.14
C ILE A 657 1.97 -10.05 -0.09
N GLY A 658 2.76 -10.18 0.96
CA GLY A 658 4.00 -10.94 0.96
C GLY A 658 3.73 -12.44 1.06
N ALA A 659 4.48 -13.25 0.31
CA ALA A 659 4.44 -14.71 0.44
C ALA A 659 4.96 -15.21 1.81
N SER A 660 5.49 -14.32 2.65
CA SER A 660 5.83 -14.61 4.06
C SER A 660 4.61 -14.57 4.98
N GLY A 661 3.47 -14.06 4.50
CA GLY A 661 2.25 -13.84 5.29
C GLY A 661 2.08 -12.40 5.78
N VAL A 662 3.03 -11.49 5.50
CA VAL A 662 2.90 -10.07 5.83
C VAL A 662 1.97 -9.38 4.82
N ASN A 663 0.95 -8.68 5.29
CA ASN A 663 0.07 -7.87 4.45
C ASN A 663 0.30 -6.39 4.74
N ALA A 664 0.22 -5.56 3.70
CA ALA A 664 0.28 -4.12 3.83
C ALA A 664 -0.80 -3.46 2.96
N HIS A 665 -1.41 -2.39 3.49
CA HIS A 665 -2.38 -1.60 2.77
C HIS A 665 -2.10 -0.10 2.92
N LEU A 666 -2.19 0.66 1.83
CA LEU A 666 -2.07 2.13 1.80
C LEU A 666 -3.36 2.75 1.26
N ILE A 667 -3.77 3.88 1.84
CA ILE A 667 -4.83 4.73 1.31
C ILE A 667 -4.22 6.05 0.84
N VAL A 668 -4.35 6.32 -0.45
CA VAL A 668 -3.76 7.49 -1.11
C VAL A 668 -4.85 8.37 -1.70
N ALA A 669 -4.72 9.69 -1.56
CA ALA A 669 -5.69 10.66 -2.04
C ALA A 669 -5.06 11.77 -2.89
N SER A 670 -5.82 12.32 -3.83
CA SER A 670 -5.49 13.60 -4.47
C SER A 670 -5.51 14.73 -3.44
N THR A 671 -4.64 15.72 -3.60
CA THR A 671 -4.71 16.98 -2.83
C THR A 671 -5.99 17.75 -3.16
N ALA A 672 -6.60 18.39 -2.15
CA ALA A 672 -7.74 19.28 -2.40
C ALA A 672 -7.26 20.55 -3.13
N GLN A 673 -7.98 21.00 -4.15
CA GLN A 673 -7.67 22.24 -4.86
C GLN A 673 -7.75 23.43 -3.88
N ARG A 674 -6.61 23.99 -3.49
CA ARG A 674 -6.55 25.32 -2.87
C ARG A 674 -6.35 26.37 -3.97
N PRO A 675 -7.10 27.49 -3.95
CA PRO A 675 -6.77 28.65 -4.77
C PRO A 675 -5.34 29.11 -4.43
N GLY A 676 -4.43 29.11 -5.41
CA GLY A 676 -3.05 29.62 -5.25
C GLY A 676 -1.95 28.58 -5.01
N HIS A 677 -2.25 27.30 -4.84
CA HIS A 677 -1.23 26.24 -4.85
C HIS A 677 -1.28 25.47 -6.18
N PRO A 678 -0.22 25.50 -7.00
CA PRO A 678 -0.12 24.55 -8.11
C PRO A 678 -0.04 23.14 -7.52
N GLN A 679 -0.86 22.21 -8.02
CA GLN A 679 -0.67 20.79 -7.67
C GLN A 679 0.74 20.38 -8.14
N GLY A 680 1.35 19.37 -7.50
CA GLY A 680 2.26 18.53 -8.27
C GLY A 680 1.51 18.16 -9.57
N MET A 681 2.10 18.54 -10.70
CA MET A 681 1.53 18.67 -12.05
C MET A 681 -0.02 18.76 -12.21
N PRO A 682 -0.51 19.95 -12.62
CA PRO A 682 -1.48 20.06 -13.69
C PRO A 682 -1.01 21.15 -14.65
N LEU A 683 -0.16 20.79 -15.61
CA LEU A 683 0.02 21.56 -16.84
C LEU A 683 -0.37 20.60 -17.95
N GLN A 684 -1.52 20.89 -18.57
CA GLN A 684 -2.27 19.96 -19.42
C GLN A 684 -1.33 19.25 -20.40
N TRP A 685 -1.22 17.93 -20.23
CA TRP A 685 -0.64 17.03 -21.21
C TRP A 685 -1.67 16.93 -22.34
N ASN A 686 -1.26 17.26 -23.56
CA ASN A 686 -2.16 17.42 -24.68
C ASN A 686 -2.85 16.10 -25.05
N GLU A 687 -4.15 15.95 -24.74
CA GLU A 687 -5.08 15.06 -25.44
C GLU A 687 -6.45 15.77 -25.49
N GLY A 688 -6.92 16.07 -26.71
CA GLY A 688 -8.00 17.01 -26.97
C GLY A 688 -9.35 16.63 -26.35
N VAL A 689 -9.78 17.39 -25.34
CA VAL A 689 -11.19 17.72 -25.09
C VAL A 689 -11.23 19.15 -24.52
N SER A 690 -11.63 20.12 -25.34
CA SER A 690 -11.92 21.48 -24.89
C SER A 690 -13.09 21.49 -23.90
N GLN A 691 -12.83 21.85 -22.65
CA GLN A 691 -13.84 22.49 -21.80
C GLN A 691 -13.22 23.72 -21.11
N ALA A 692 -13.68 24.88 -21.55
CA ALA A 692 -13.30 26.18 -21.06
C ALA A 692 -13.63 26.33 -19.56
N ARG A 693 -12.64 26.74 -18.76
CA ARG A 693 -12.89 27.32 -17.44
C ARG A 693 -13.24 28.80 -17.62
N PRO A 694 -14.21 29.35 -16.86
CA PRO A 694 -14.44 30.79 -16.82
C PRO A 694 -13.27 31.47 -16.14
N SER A 695 -12.61 32.37 -16.87
CA SER A 695 -11.63 33.31 -16.36
C SER A 695 -12.24 34.18 -15.26
N SER A 696 -11.68 34.12 -14.05
CA SER A 696 -11.94 35.12 -13.01
C SER A 696 -11.40 36.46 -13.49
N VAL A 697 -12.34 37.34 -13.83
CA VAL A 697 -12.14 38.72 -14.25
C VAL A 697 -11.49 39.50 -13.12
N GLY A 698 -10.31 40.07 -13.39
CA GLY A 698 -9.62 40.94 -12.44
C GLY A 698 -8.15 41.28 -12.75
N ALA A 699 -7.65 41.05 -13.97
CA ALA A 699 -6.37 41.61 -14.40
C ALA A 699 -6.54 42.20 -15.80
N SER A 700 -6.34 43.51 -15.88
CA SER A 700 -6.48 44.35 -17.06
C SER A 700 -5.70 43.80 -18.26
N LEU A 701 -6.29 43.94 -19.46
CA LEU A 701 -5.76 43.64 -20.80
C LEU A 701 -4.49 44.45 -21.18
N VAL A 702 -3.84 45.10 -20.21
CA VAL A 702 -2.58 45.84 -20.34
C VAL A 702 -1.38 45.04 -19.80
N GLY A 703 -1.59 43.93 -19.05
CA GLY A 703 -0.52 43.15 -18.40
C GLY A 703 0.15 42.04 -19.23
N ALA A 704 -0.24 41.85 -20.51
CA ALA A 704 0.36 40.84 -21.38
C ALA A 704 1.69 41.29 -22.03
N LEU A 705 2.19 42.48 -21.68
CA LEU A 705 3.40 43.07 -22.21
C LEU A 705 4.40 43.27 -21.05
N ALA A 706 5.43 42.41 -21.04
CA ALA A 706 6.52 42.28 -20.05
C ALA A 706 6.20 41.45 -18.78
N ALA A 707 6.22 40.12 -18.92
CA ALA A 707 6.50 39.25 -17.77
C ALA A 707 7.92 39.56 -17.25
N GLU A 708 8.08 39.70 -15.93
CA GLU A 708 9.41 39.95 -15.37
C GLU A 708 10.36 38.78 -15.73
N PRO A 709 11.60 39.07 -16.17
CA PRO A 709 12.54 38.03 -16.56
C PRO A 709 12.89 37.15 -15.36
N SER A 710 12.95 35.84 -15.59
CA SER A 710 13.40 34.84 -14.61
C SER A 710 14.78 34.32 -15.01
N LEU A 711 15.59 33.97 -14.00
CA LEU A 711 16.93 33.40 -14.19
C LEU A 711 16.87 31.87 -14.10
N PHE A 712 16.83 31.21 -15.25
CA PHE A 712 16.89 29.76 -15.36
C PHE A 712 18.34 29.27 -15.23
N VAL A 713 18.59 28.23 -14.45
CA VAL A 713 19.94 27.69 -14.20
C VAL A 713 19.97 26.18 -14.34
N LEU A 714 21.04 25.65 -14.96
CA LEU A 714 21.35 24.23 -15.01
C LEU A 714 22.83 24.03 -14.73
N SER A 715 23.16 22.95 -14.03
CA SER A 715 24.55 22.57 -13.88
C SER A 715 24.74 21.06 -13.92
N ALA A 716 25.92 20.63 -14.37
CA ALA A 716 26.31 19.24 -14.39
C ALA A 716 27.80 19.02 -14.09
N LYS A 717 28.21 17.78 -13.84
CA LYS A 717 29.61 17.44 -13.52
C LYS A 717 30.58 17.76 -14.66
N ASN A 718 30.13 17.70 -15.90
CA ASN A 718 30.92 17.98 -17.11
C ASN A 718 30.01 18.46 -18.26
N SER A 719 30.60 18.97 -19.33
CA SER A 719 29.90 19.50 -20.51
C SER A 719 28.99 18.46 -21.18
N GLU A 720 29.46 17.22 -21.34
CA GLU A 720 28.69 16.10 -21.91
C GLU A 720 27.38 15.86 -21.14
N ARG A 721 27.43 15.90 -19.80
CA ARG A 721 26.23 15.75 -18.96
C ARG A 721 25.32 16.97 -19.01
N LEU A 722 25.88 18.18 -19.14
CA LEU A 722 25.08 19.39 -19.28
C LEU A 722 24.31 19.40 -20.60
N GLU A 723 24.93 18.97 -21.70
CA GLU A 723 24.25 18.79 -22.99
C GLU A 723 23.08 17.81 -22.90
N GLU A 724 23.28 16.66 -22.25
CA GLU A 724 22.20 15.69 -22.05
C GLU A 724 21.08 16.28 -21.18
N TYR A 725 21.43 17.08 -20.18
CA TYR A 725 20.44 17.75 -19.33
C TYR A 725 19.60 18.74 -20.16
N VAL A 726 20.26 19.54 -21.01
CA VAL A 726 19.60 20.47 -21.94
C VAL A 726 18.69 19.73 -22.92
N LYS A 727 19.12 18.59 -23.48
CA LYS A 727 18.26 17.75 -24.34
C LYS A 727 16.99 17.28 -23.62
N GLN A 728 17.10 16.89 -22.35
CA GLN A 728 15.92 16.53 -21.56
C GLN A 728 14.96 17.72 -21.40
N TRP A 729 15.48 18.93 -21.15
CA TRP A 729 14.67 20.14 -21.08
C TRP A 729 14.02 20.52 -22.42
N ILE A 730 14.73 20.39 -23.53
CA ILE A 730 14.19 20.58 -24.89
C ILE A 730 13.07 19.58 -25.18
N SER A 731 13.18 18.34 -24.74
CA SER A 731 12.10 17.33 -24.87
C SER A 731 10.92 17.59 -23.92
N TYR A 732 11.18 18.23 -22.78
CA TYR A 732 10.21 18.48 -21.72
C TYR A 732 9.31 19.69 -22.01
N ILE A 733 9.89 20.82 -22.41
CA ILE A 733 9.17 22.10 -22.56
C ILE A 733 7.99 22.03 -23.54
N PRO A 734 8.11 21.43 -24.75
CA PRO A 734 7.03 21.41 -25.73
C PRO A 734 5.81 20.57 -25.34
N LYS A 735 5.95 19.66 -24.36
CA LYS A 735 4.87 18.77 -23.93
C LYS A 735 3.86 19.44 -23.00
N ARG A 736 4.03 20.74 -22.72
CA ARG A 736 3.20 21.52 -21.79
C ARG A 736 2.73 22.82 -22.44
N GLU A 737 1.43 23.11 -22.33
CA GLU A 737 0.83 24.32 -22.91
C GLU A 737 1.37 25.62 -22.31
N GLN A 738 1.59 25.65 -20.98
CA GLN A 738 2.14 26.81 -20.28
C GLN A 738 2.98 26.33 -19.10
N ILE A 739 4.18 26.85 -18.92
CA ILE A 739 5.05 26.57 -17.78
C ILE A 739 5.12 27.82 -16.90
N ASP A 740 4.98 27.62 -15.58
CA ASP A 740 5.26 28.65 -14.58
C ASP A 740 6.78 28.84 -14.46
N LEU A 741 7.34 29.70 -15.31
CA LEU A 741 8.78 29.91 -15.40
C LEU A 741 9.40 30.40 -14.10
N GLU A 742 8.66 31.15 -13.29
CA GLU A 742 9.18 31.73 -12.06
C GLU A 742 9.38 30.65 -10.99
N ASN A 743 8.40 29.76 -10.81
CA ASN A 743 8.53 28.63 -9.88
C ASN A 743 9.48 27.54 -10.43
N VAL A 744 9.59 27.38 -11.76
CA VAL A 744 10.62 26.51 -12.36
C VAL A 744 12.02 27.06 -12.09
N ALA A 745 12.24 28.35 -12.33
CA ALA A 745 13.51 29.01 -12.03
C ALA A 745 13.85 28.90 -10.54
N TYR A 746 12.88 29.18 -9.65
CA TYR A 746 13.04 28.99 -8.20
C TYR A 746 13.48 27.56 -7.86
N THR A 747 12.79 26.55 -8.39
CA THR A 747 13.09 25.13 -8.11
C THR A 747 14.49 24.75 -8.57
N LEU A 748 14.93 25.23 -9.74
CA LEU A 748 16.26 24.97 -10.26
C LEU A 748 17.37 25.65 -9.44
N GLN A 749 17.09 26.84 -8.91
CA GLN A 749 18.02 27.61 -8.10
C GLN A 749 18.21 27.03 -6.70
N VAL A 750 17.12 26.66 -6.00
CA VAL A 750 17.21 26.17 -4.61
C VAL A 750 17.21 24.65 -4.47
N GLY A 751 16.84 23.93 -5.54
CA GLY A 751 16.57 22.50 -5.52
C GLY A 751 17.45 21.67 -6.46
N ARG A 752 18.56 22.20 -6.96
CA ARG A 752 19.58 21.47 -7.74
C ARG A 752 20.98 21.73 -7.21
N GLU A 753 21.82 20.70 -7.22
CA GLU A 753 23.22 20.85 -6.82
C GLU A 753 23.95 21.76 -7.80
N GLU A 754 24.78 22.68 -7.30
CA GLU A 754 25.57 23.58 -8.13
C GLU A 754 26.89 22.91 -8.55
N MET A 755 26.89 22.31 -9.74
CA MET A 755 28.04 21.57 -10.28
C MET A 755 28.94 22.45 -11.16
N PRO A 756 30.14 21.97 -11.57
CA PRO A 756 31.13 22.80 -12.26
C PRO A 756 30.70 23.34 -13.63
N CYS A 757 30.03 22.55 -14.47
CA CYS A 757 29.57 23.02 -15.79
C CYS A 757 28.22 23.69 -15.65
N ARG A 758 28.14 25.01 -15.85
CA ARG A 758 26.98 25.84 -15.50
C ARG A 758 26.42 26.58 -16.72
N LEU A 759 25.11 26.51 -16.91
CA LEU A 759 24.34 27.23 -17.93
C LEU A 759 23.28 28.08 -17.23
N ALA A 760 23.23 29.37 -17.54
CA ALA A 760 22.27 30.32 -17.03
C ALA A 760 21.59 31.08 -18.16
N ILE A 761 20.26 31.17 -18.12
CA ILE A 761 19.44 31.81 -19.15
C ILE A 761 18.48 32.81 -18.49
N VAL A 762 18.49 34.06 -18.94
CA VAL A 762 17.58 35.11 -18.47
C VAL A 762 16.45 35.27 -19.46
N THR A 763 15.21 34.96 -19.07
CA THR A 763 14.05 35.06 -19.95
C THR A 763 12.73 35.15 -19.19
N GLY A 764 11.77 35.89 -19.72
CA GLY A 764 10.38 35.94 -19.24
C GLY A 764 9.41 35.08 -20.07
N ARG A 765 9.91 34.30 -21.05
CA ARG A 765 9.04 33.55 -21.98
C ARG A 765 9.54 32.14 -22.28
N GLN A 766 8.59 31.19 -22.36
CA GLN A 766 8.85 29.77 -22.57
C GLN A 766 9.40 29.47 -23.97
N ASP A 767 8.91 30.15 -25.01
CA ASP A 767 9.39 30.01 -26.38
C ASP A 767 10.84 30.50 -26.52
N ARG A 768 11.20 31.59 -25.84
CA ARG A 768 12.57 32.11 -25.79
C ARG A 768 13.51 31.18 -25.03
N LEU A 769 13.05 30.61 -23.91
CA LEU A 769 13.82 29.60 -23.17
C LEU A 769 14.16 28.40 -24.07
N LEU A 770 13.15 27.86 -24.78
CA LEU A 770 13.34 26.75 -25.71
C LEU A 770 14.34 27.11 -26.82
N GLN A 771 14.14 28.26 -27.46
CA GLN A 771 15.03 28.76 -28.52
C GLN A 771 16.47 28.90 -28.05
N GLN A 772 16.69 29.44 -26.84
CA GLN A 772 18.03 29.63 -26.27
C GLN A 772 18.70 28.30 -25.92
N LEU A 773 17.95 27.34 -25.39
CA LEU A 773 18.46 25.98 -25.14
C LEU A 773 18.85 25.27 -26.44
N GLU A 774 18.01 25.35 -27.47
CA GLU A 774 18.29 24.77 -28.79
C GLU A 774 19.50 25.43 -29.46
N GLN A 775 19.60 26.77 -29.40
CA GLN A 775 20.73 27.50 -29.94
C GLN A 775 22.03 27.15 -29.18
N TRP A 776 21.99 27.13 -27.85
CA TRP A 776 23.16 26.78 -27.04
C TRP A 776 23.64 25.35 -27.32
N LEU A 777 22.73 24.39 -27.51
CA LEU A 777 23.08 23.00 -27.81
C LEU A 777 23.84 22.83 -29.14
N VAL A 778 23.64 23.75 -30.10
CA VAL A 778 24.32 23.74 -31.41
C VAL A 778 25.60 24.58 -31.40
N GLU A 779 25.56 25.75 -30.76
CA GLU A 779 26.62 26.76 -30.89
C GLU A 779 27.62 26.75 -29.74
N HIS A 780 27.24 26.27 -28.55
CA HIS A 780 28.00 26.32 -27.29
C HIS A 780 28.57 27.71 -26.98
N LYS A 781 27.83 28.76 -27.34
CA LYS A 781 28.25 30.16 -27.23
C LYS A 781 27.43 30.92 -26.21
N ASN A 782 28.10 31.88 -25.59
CA ASN A 782 27.45 32.89 -24.77
C ASN A 782 26.77 33.93 -25.66
N THR A 783 25.57 34.32 -25.29
CA THR A 783 24.81 35.42 -25.91
C THR A 783 24.45 36.45 -24.84
N HIS A 784 23.68 37.48 -25.19
CA HIS A 784 23.27 38.51 -24.23
C HIS A 784 22.44 37.95 -23.07
N ASP A 785 21.66 36.90 -23.32
CA ASP A 785 20.69 36.34 -22.36
C ASP A 785 21.03 34.90 -21.96
N CYS A 786 22.13 34.33 -22.47
CA CYS A 786 22.55 32.96 -22.24
C CYS A 786 24.04 32.91 -21.90
N TYR A 787 24.36 32.39 -20.72
CA TYR A 787 25.71 32.35 -20.16
C TYR A 787 26.09 30.91 -19.84
N PHE A 788 27.28 30.52 -20.26
CA PHE A 788 27.85 29.21 -20.03
C PHE A 788 29.34 29.35 -19.67
N SER A 789 29.76 28.58 -18.67
CA SER A 789 31.16 28.42 -18.31
C SER A 789 31.35 27.10 -17.57
N GLU A 790 32.56 26.56 -17.65
CA GLU A 790 33.03 25.56 -16.69
C GLU A 790 33.67 26.32 -15.53
N ALA A 791 33.04 26.28 -14.36
CA ALA A 791 33.55 26.92 -13.17
C ALA A 791 34.87 26.24 -12.76
N THR A 792 35.98 26.96 -12.89
CA THR A 792 37.26 26.56 -12.28
C THR A 792 37.16 26.82 -10.79
N THR A 793 36.77 25.81 -10.00
CA THR A 793 37.02 25.84 -8.56
C THR A 793 38.52 25.94 -8.34
N SER A 794 38.99 27.08 -7.84
CA SER A 794 40.31 27.21 -7.24
C SER A 794 40.43 26.12 -6.16
N LEU A 795 41.44 25.26 -6.27
CA LEU A 795 41.75 24.22 -5.27
C LEU A 795 42.18 24.81 -3.92
N ASP A 796 42.44 26.11 -3.90
CA ASP A 796 42.69 26.88 -2.68
C ASP A 796 41.34 27.44 -2.23
N GLY A 797 40.85 27.03 -1.05
CA GLY A 797 39.58 27.46 -0.44
C GLY A 797 39.45 28.97 -0.14
N SER A 798 40.15 29.83 -0.89
CA SER A 798 39.99 31.27 -0.95
C SER A 798 38.95 31.65 -2.00
N GLY A 799 37.69 31.70 -1.58
CA GLY A 799 36.74 32.71 -2.07
C GLY A 799 35.56 32.23 -2.91
N GLU A 800 34.66 31.41 -2.34
CA GLU A 800 33.24 31.56 -2.67
C GLU A 800 32.79 32.95 -2.20
N GLN A 801 32.91 33.96 -3.07
CA GLN A 801 32.33 35.27 -2.79
C GLN A 801 30.84 35.21 -3.15
N VAL A 802 29.99 35.43 -2.15
CA VAL A 802 28.56 35.63 -2.39
C VAL A 802 28.40 36.93 -3.17
N THR A 803 27.83 36.84 -4.38
CA THR A 803 27.65 38.03 -5.22
C THR A 803 26.67 39.03 -4.60
N GLN A 804 27.02 40.32 -4.62
CA GLN A 804 26.12 41.42 -4.25
C GLN A 804 25.43 42.08 -5.46
N ALA A 805 25.59 41.52 -6.66
CA ALA A 805 24.97 42.04 -7.87
C ALA A 805 23.44 42.16 -7.71
N SER A 806 22.86 43.29 -8.11
CA SER A 806 21.40 43.50 -8.07
C SER A 806 20.70 43.06 -9.36
N ASP A 807 21.41 43.08 -10.49
CA ASP A 807 20.88 42.73 -11.81
C ASP A 807 20.91 41.21 -12.09
N LEU A 808 19.94 40.69 -12.85
CA LEU A 808 19.84 39.26 -13.16
C LEU A 808 20.96 38.78 -14.08
N HIS A 809 21.40 39.58 -15.05
CA HIS A 809 22.49 39.21 -15.97
C HIS A 809 23.83 39.17 -15.24
N GLU A 810 24.07 40.13 -14.35
CA GLU A 810 25.26 40.12 -13.48
C GLU A 810 25.28 38.90 -12.54
N LYS A 811 24.13 38.55 -11.95
CA LYS A 811 23.99 37.32 -11.15
C LYS A 811 24.25 36.06 -11.98
N ALA A 812 23.68 35.99 -13.20
CA ALA A 812 23.87 34.87 -14.11
C ALA A 812 25.35 34.67 -14.47
N LEU A 813 26.03 35.75 -14.88
CA LEU A 813 27.46 35.73 -15.21
C LEU A 813 28.30 35.31 -14.01
N SER A 814 28.04 35.92 -12.84
CA SER A 814 28.75 35.60 -11.61
C SER A 814 28.59 34.12 -11.24
N TRP A 815 27.37 33.58 -11.33
CA TRP A 815 27.08 32.19 -11.00
C TRP A 815 27.77 31.21 -11.94
N VAL A 816 27.74 31.42 -13.26
CA VAL A 816 28.41 30.50 -14.20
C VAL A 816 29.93 30.50 -14.04
N THR A 817 30.51 31.62 -13.59
CA THR A 817 31.96 31.70 -13.28
C THR A 817 32.37 31.04 -11.97
N GLY A 818 31.42 30.49 -11.20
CA GLY A 818 31.70 29.71 -9.99
C GLY A 818 31.39 30.42 -8.66
N ASN A 819 30.94 31.66 -8.68
CA ASN A 819 30.53 32.35 -7.44
C ASN A 819 29.17 31.82 -6.94
N SER A 820 28.94 31.91 -5.63
CA SER A 820 27.67 31.56 -5.01
C SER A 820 26.65 32.72 -5.11
N VAL A 821 25.38 32.37 -5.30
CA VAL A 821 24.25 33.32 -5.33
C VAL A 821 23.27 32.99 -4.21
N SER A 822 22.90 33.97 -3.40
CA SER A 822 21.83 33.82 -2.41
C SER A 822 20.46 33.76 -3.08
N TRP A 823 20.08 32.59 -3.57
CA TRP A 823 18.80 32.40 -4.28
C TRP A 823 17.58 32.77 -3.42
N TYR A 824 17.59 32.50 -2.11
CA TYR A 824 16.49 32.88 -1.23
C TYR A 824 16.29 34.40 -1.14
N ASP A 825 17.35 35.19 -1.22
CA ASP A 825 17.25 36.65 -1.20
C ASP A 825 16.64 37.21 -2.48
N LEU A 826 16.87 36.54 -3.62
CA LEU A 826 16.28 36.91 -4.91
C LEU A 826 14.75 36.82 -4.88
N HIS A 827 14.20 35.87 -4.11
CA HIS A 827 12.76 35.62 -4.01
C HIS A 827 12.13 36.18 -2.73
N LYS A 828 12.87 37.01 -1.97
CA LYS A 828 12.39 37.52 -0.69
C LYS A 828 11.13 38.36 -0.87
N GLY A 829 10.07 38.01 -0.13
CA GLY A 829 8.77 38.66 -0.25
C GLY A 829 7.87 38.10 -1.35
N GLN A 830 8.34 37.13 -2.14
CA GLN A 830 7.55 36.42 -3.14
C GLN A 830 7.08 35.08 -2.56
N GLN A 831 5.84 34.67 -2.86
CA GLN A 831 5.37 33.32 -2.55
C GLN A 831 5.81 32.35 -3.65
N ARG A 832 6.98 31.74 -3.46
CA ARG A 832 7.51 30.69 -4.34
C ARG A 832 7.23 29.31 -3.81
N VAL A 833 7.02 28.36 -4.72
CA VAL A 833 6.84 26.95 -4.42
C VAL A 833 7.75 26.11 -5.29
N ARG A 834 8.23 24.98 -4.74
CA ARG A 834 8.95 23.97 -5.51
C ARG A 834 7.97 23.23 -6.41
N ILE A 835 8.35 23.02 -7.66
CA ILE A 835 7.55 22.27 -8.63
C ILE A 835 8.13 20.87 -8.78
N THR A 836 7.25 19.87 -8.73
CA THR A 836 7.60 18.48 -8.99
C THR A 836 7.46 18.12 -10.47
N GLY A 837 8.11 17.03 -10.87
CA GLY A 837 8.05 16.50 -12.23
C GLY A 837 8.89 17.32 -13.20
N LEU A 838 9.97 17.95 -12.72
CA LEU A 838 11.00 18.56 -13.57
C LEU A 838 12.04 17.49 -13.96
N PRO A 839 12.72 17.64 -15.11
CA PRO A 839 13.88 16.80 -15.43
C PRO A 839 14.89 16.74 -14.28
N THR A 840 15.44 15.54 -14.05
CA THR A 840 16.43 15.23 -13.01
C THR A 840 17.77 14.87 -13.65
N TYR A 841 18.82 14.76 -12.84
CA TYR A 841 20.18 14.61 -13.33
C TYR A 841 20.38 13.44 -14.33
N PRO A 842 20.94 13.68 -15.52
CA PRO A 842 21.19 12.67 -16.54
C PRO A 842 22.49 11.89 -16.27
N PHE A 843 22.46 10.96 -15.29
CA PHE A 843 23.61 10.11 -14.95
C PHE A 843 24.31 9.52 -16.18
N LYS A 844 25.65 9.49 -16.17
CA LYS A 844 26.43 8.87 -17.24
C LYS A 844 26.18 7.36 -17.27
N PRO A 845 25.64 6.81 -18.36
CA PRO A 845 25.44 5.38 -18.47
C PRO A 845 26.81 4.72 -18.66
N ARG A 846 27.29 4.03 -17.63
CA ARG A 846 28.47 3.15 -17.74
C ARG A 846 28.05 1.75 -17.32
N THR A 847 28.33 0.77 -18.17
CA THR A 847 28.20 -0.64 -17.81
C THR A 847 29.15 -0.96 -16.67
N CYS A 848 28.59 -1.37 -15.53
CA CYS A 848 29.31 -1.86 -14.38
C CYS A 848 28.81 -3.28 -14.11
N TRP A 849 29.55 -4.26 -14.64
CA TRP A 849 29.25 -5.68 -14.50
C TRP A 849 30.57 -6.45 -14.41
N ILE A 850 30.57 -7.52 -13.63
CA ILE A 850 31.71 -8.41 -13.32
C ILE A 850 32.34 -9.17 -14.51
N GLY A 851 32.05 -8.75 -15.75
CA GLY A 851 32.39 -9.48 -16.98
C GLY A 851 32.96 -8.67 -18.14
N HIS A 852 33.14 -7.35 -18.06
CA HIS A 852 33.57 -6.54 -19.22
C HIS A 852 34.97 -5.93 -19.07
N HIS A 853 35.99 -6.72 -19.39
CA HIS A 853 37.23 -6.21 -19.99
C HIS A 853 37.63 -7.11 -21.16
N GLN A 854 37.12 -6.81 -22.35
CA GLN A 854 37.87 -7.06 -23.58
C GLN A 854 38.64 -5.78 -23.90
N GLY A 855 39.93 -5.93 -24.20
CA GLY A 855 40.95 -4.91 -23.99
C GLY A 855 40.83 -3.65 -24.83
N GLU A 856 40.95 -2.51 -24.14
CA GLU A 856 41.63 -1.32 -24.66
C GLU A 856 42.99 -1.19 -23.97
N HIS A 857 43.86 -2.18 -24.16
CA HIS A 857 45.29 -1.90 -24.13
C HIS A 857 45.70 -1.58 -25.55
N SER A 858 45.78 -0.27 -25.82
CA SER A 858 46.60 0.27 -26.89
C SER A 858 47.96 -0.42 -26.86
N GLN A 859 48.24 -1.22 -27.89
CA GLN A 859 49.59 -1.63 -28.22
C GLN A 859 50.37 -0.38 -28.64
N THR A 860 50.90 0.36 -27.66
CA THR A 860 52.11 1.15 -27.88
C THR A 860 53.27 0.18 -27.74
N GLY A 861 53.67 -0.40 -28.87
CA GLY A 861 54.88 -1.21 -28.97
C GLY A 861 56.09 -0.35 -28.61
N HIS A 862 56.66 -0.61 -27.44
CA HIS A 862 58.04 -0.23 -27.14
C HIS A 862 58.95 -1.39 -27.49
N THR A 863 59.55 -1.30 -28.67
CA THR A 863 60.75 -2.04 -29.07
C THR A 863 61.97 -1.43 -28.37
N GLN A 864 62.63 -2.21 -27.51
CA GLN A 864 64.05 -2.10 -27.13
C GLN A 864 64.47 -3.56 -26.89
N GLN A 865 65.17 -4.28 -27.77
CA GLN A 865 66.56 -4.16 -28.22
C GLN A 865 67.58 -3.93 -27.09
N GLU A 866 68.40 -4.99 -26.94
CA GLU A 866 69.59 -5.25 -26.11
C GLU A 866 69.40 -5.62 -24.63
#